data_AF-T1HWK6-F1
#
_entry.id   AF-T1HWK6-F1
#
_cell.length_a   1.000
_cell.length_b   1.000
_cell.length_c   1.000
_cell.angle_alpha   90.00
_cell.angle_beta   90.00
_cell.angle_gamma   90.00
#
_symmetry.space_group_name_H-M   'P 1'
#
loop_
_entity.id
_entity.type
_entity.pdbx_description
1 polymer ?
#
loop_
_entity_poly.entity_id
_entity_poly.type
_entity_poly.pdbx_seq_one_letter_code
_entity_poly.pdbx_strand_id
1 'polypeptide(L)'
;LKVGERQLIRDPGLQRLDILNPKRYLYLVLIDNHHPDTFFGCAQIKPNYKNFYRALVMSHGVTGYLSLEQESILTPTRAVLNITRVMDPVLGGFRIHMLPALPPIDGSPILDQCRQISNVYNPTDKGIAAHAPVPGMDSQDRYAVGDVSGKIGYAGEREWDSFLPLIGKHSVVHRSLVIYRYSLSCFYSCSGVEEPWICSTLTRYLWDHPEYKMPVVTAEAFYRYPIVGRIIFHQPAKPYYGETTILIEGLVYSDGTSLNTTNEHRWGIHINPPGKDYFNWTARCVSAGPVFNPHKVNNYSKFFLKIVNETVNAESVIGDLSKRLAHLVISGSKSVILESRTLFTLDNLPLSGLHSILGKSLVIFDDHGPKARGDRLACSKITSIFRRKAVARNWFGNGFQTSVSGKIEFFQQTEYGITDIEMNIEGLEDVKDYQVAMTPVLEILEFPCEETTLYGVYNPHSANTYQNQGATPDQFPVGDLSGKFGHLLGHSSVQKVGYNDSNLMIFGQTSILGRSLVFTSHATRRRWACSTIERGYAPSEARELRAIASFHHPNGFAYGYMRMTQLIHNDGSSSDTVIEVNVRHPGKHDRNITFHHNWAIYVNPVGVDAAVKILNTRCTAAGYIWNPYYTQLADPLNDELYRRECGPDLPLRCYVGDLSGRLGTIDLGNGRKVFSDPNLPLEGKVSAMGRSIVILNKERGSDKFACANIEPDYDTIKYVNVRRPPKFVVSQFLEDIRKVLGVPDWFLTVDSRKTNILYNGACIQLLIHFKGPQANKLEQDFSRLLSSGRLSEPSLYIPGYIHSKKRPSTVSYKLCSTSPTDEK
;
A
#
# COMPACT_ATOMS: atom_id res chain seq x y z
N LEU A 1 -29.50 -26.07 28.52
CA LEU A 1 -29.09 -25.45 27.25
C LEU A 1 -29.06 -26.53 26.18
N LYS A 2 -29.79 -26.39 25.08
CA LYS A 2 -29.61 -27.27 23.91
C LYS A 2 -28.37 -26.82 23.16
N VAL A 3 -27.52 -27.77 22.75
CA VAL A 3 -26.29 -27.46 22.01
C VAL A 3 -26.67 -27.00 20.60
N GLY A 4 -26.26 -25.79 20.21
CA GLY A 4 -26.51 -25.24 18.87
C GLY A 4 -27.71 -24.28 18.75
N GLU A 5 -28.56 -24.16 19.77
CA GLU A 5 -29.63 -23.15 19.81
C GLU A 5 -29.17 -21.87 20.53
N ARG A 6 -29.48 -20.70 19.95
CA ARG A 6 -29.28 -19.39 20.61
C ARG A 6 -30.46 -19.10 21.54
N GLN A 7 -30.21 -18.96 22.83
CA GLN A 7 -31.22 -18.58 23.83
C GLN A 7 -30.83 -17.27 24.52
N LEU A 8 -31.77 -16.32 24.63
CA LEU A 8 -31.61 -15.12 25.43
C LEU A 8 -32.09 -15.40 26.85
N ILE A 9 -31.18 -15.33 27.82
CA ILE A 9 -31.49 -15.51 29.24
C ILE A 9 -31.35 -14.16 29.93
N ARG A 10 -32.41 -13.71 30.61
CA ARG A 10 -32.44 -12.48 31.38
C ARG A 10 -32.65 -12.82 32.85
N ASP A 11 -31.68 -12.50 33.69
CA ASP A 11 -31.79 -12.59 35.14
C ASP A 11 -31.89 -11.18 35.75
N PRO A 12 -33.06 -10.74 36.24
CA PRO A 12 -33.24 -9.44 36.87
C PRO A 12 -32.60 -9.33 38.26
N GLY A 13 -32.26 -10.45 38.91
CA GLY A 13 -31.62 -10.51 40.23
C GLY A 13 -30.09 -10.50 40.18
N LEU A 14 -29.50 -10.59 38.99
CA LEU A 14 -28.05 -10.62 38.82
C LEU A 14 -27.43 -9.28 39.25
N GLN A 15 -26.63 -9.31 40.32
CA GLN A 15 -25.93 -8.11 40.81
C GLN A 15 -24.99 -7.54 39.74
N ARG A 16 -24.81 -6.21 39.77
CA ARG A 16 -23.92 -5.51 38.83
C ARG A 16 -22.49 -6.01 39.00
N LEU A 17 -22.03 -6.79 38.03
CA LEU A 17 -20.70 -7.36 38.01
C LEU A 17 -19.64 -6.26 37.79
N ASP A 18 -18.56 -6.28 38.56
CA ASP A 18 -17.40 -5.38 38.43
C ASP A 18 -16.49 -5.80 37.26
N ILE A 19 -17.06 -5.85 36.05
CA ILE A 19 -16.40 -6.37 34.82
C ILE A 19 -15.32 -5.41 34.30
N LEU A 20 -15.35 -4.13 34.72
CA LEU A 20 -14.41 -3.10 34.26
C LEU A 20 -13.11 -3.06 35.07
N ASN A 21 -13.02 -3.80 36.19
CA ASN A 21 -11.84 -3.81 37.03
C ASN A 21 -10.73 -4.67 36.40
N PRO A 22 -9.58 -4.08 36.01
CA PRO A 22 -8.52 -4.80 35.32
C PRO A 22 -7.85 -5.89 36.17
N LYS A 23 -8.07 -5.89 37.50
CA LYS A 23 -7.52 -6.87 38.44
C LYS A 23 -8.44 -8.06 38.69
N ARG A 24 -9.67 -8.07 38.17
CA ARG A 24 -10.65 -9.14 38.41
C ARG A 24 -11.15 -9.71 37.08
N TYR A 25 -11.09 -11.03 36.95
CA TYR A 25 -11.63 -11.75 35.79
C TYR A 25 -12.82 -12.59 36.24
N LEU A 26 -13.97 -12.35 35.61
CA LEU A 26 -15.19 -13.10 35.86
C LEU A 26 -15.39 -14.11 34.75
N TYR A 27 -15.88 -15.29 35.12
CA TYR A 27 -16.10 -16.40 34.19
C TYR A 27 -17.53 -16.91 34.33
N LEU A 28 -18.18 -17.14 33.19
CA LEU A 28 -19.40 -17.92 33.09
C LEU A 28 -19.00 -19.39 32.97
N VAL A 29 -19.46 -20.23 33.90
CA VAL A 29 -19.17 -21.68 33.91
C VAL A 29 -20.46 -22.42 33.60
N LEU A 30 -20.41 -23.32 32.61
CA LEU A 30 -21.47 -24.26 32.30
C LEU A 30 -21.21 -25.53 33.09
N ILE A 31 -22.10 -25.85 34.02
CA ILE A 31 -21.97 -26.99 34.94
C ILE A 31 -22.87 -28.14 34.45
N ASP A 32 -22.45 -29.39 34.68
CA ASP A 32 -23.30 -30.56 34.44
C ASP A 32 -24.47 -30.58 35.44
N ASN A 33 -25.68 -30.75 34.90
CA ASN A 33 -26.91 -30.83 35.71
C ASN A 33 -26.96 -32.09 36.60
N HIS A 34 -26.24 -33.15 36.23
CA HIS A 34 -26.17 -34.40 36.99
C HIS A 34 -24.92 -34.49 37.87
N HIS A 35 -23.85 -33.77 37.52
CA HIS A 35 -22.57 -33.77 38.23
C HIS A 35 -22.14 -32.33 38.50
N PRO A 36 -22.66 -31.67 39.54
CA PRO A 36 -22.39 -30.25 39.80
C PRO A 36 -20.91 -29.92 40.07
N ASP A 37 -20.10 -30.93 40.38
CA ASP A 37 -18.65 -30.79 40.55
C ASP A 37 -17.87 -30.81 39.22
N THR A 38 -18.52 -31.15 38.10
CA THR A 38 -17.92 -31.14 36.77
C THR A 38 -18.50 -30.00 35.93
N PHE A 39 -17.61 -29.30 35.23
CA PHE A 39 -17.99 -28.24 34.31
C PHE A 39 -17.77 -28.67 32.86
N PHE A 40 -18.76 -28.41 32.01
CA PHE A 40 -18.68 -28.63 30.56
C PHE A 40 -17.75 -27.61 29.88
N GLY A 41 -17.68 -26.40 30.42
CA GLY A 41 -16.82 -25.35 29.88
C GLY A 41 -16.95 -24.05 30.65
N CYS A 42 -15.98 -23.16 30.45
CA CYS A 42 -16.00 -21.83 31.01
C CYS A 42 -15.66 -20.79 29.94
N ALA A 43 -16.27 -19.62 30.02
CA ALA A 43 -15.97 -18.48 29.17
C ALA A 43 -15.78 -17.24 30.04
N GLN A 44 -14.74 -16.46 29.76
CA GLN A 44 -14.55 -15.18 30.44
C GLN A 44 -15.67 -14.20 30.04
N ILE A 45 -16.30 -13.57 31.03
CA ILE A 45 -17.25 -12.48 30.82
C ILE A 45 -16.44 -11.23 30.47
N LYS A 46 -16.78 -10.60 29.34
CA LYS A 46 -16.06 -9.43 28.83
C LYS A 46 -17.03 -8.28 28.60
N PRO A 47 -16.59 -7.02 28.79
CA PRO A 47 -17.41 -5.88 28.44
C PRO A 47 -17.59 -5.86 26.92
N ASN A 48 -18.83 -5.64 26.49
CA ASN A 48 -19.15 -5.35 25.10
C ASN A 48 -19.11 -3.84 24.91
N TYR A 49 -18.26 -3.35 24.00
CA TYR A 49 -18.13 -1.93 23.72
C TYR A 49 -19.05 -1.54 22.57
N LYS A 50 -19.53 -0.29 22.60
CA LYS A 50 -20.35 0.27 21.53
C LYS A 50 -19.60 0.23 20.20
N ASN A 51 -20.33 -0.08 19.14
CA ASN A 51 -19.85 -0.02 17.78
C ASN A 51 -20.12 1.38 17.22
N PHE A 52 -19.07 2.11 16.87
CA PHE A 52 -19.17 3.44 16.31
C PHE A 52 -18.46 3.48 14.95
N TYR A 53 -19.23 3.78 13.90
CA TYR A 53 -18.75 3.83 12.52
C TYR A 53 -19.06 5.20 11.90
N ARG A 54 -18.15 5.68 11.05
CA ARG A 54 -18.37 6.90 10.27
C ARG A 54 -17.97 6.68 8.82
N ALA A 55 -18.78 7.21 7.91
CA ALA A 55 -18.38 7.46 6.53
C ALA A 55 -18.16 8.97 6.40
N LEU A 56 -16.92 9.39 6.13
CA LEU A 56 -16.57 10.81 5.94
C LEU A 56 -16.82 11.20 4.48
N VAL A 57 -17.60 12.25 4.28
CA VAL A 57 -17.92 12.80 2.96
C VAL A 57 -17.00 14.00 2.76
N MET A 58 -16.11 13.91 1.76
CA MET A 58 -15.11 14.95 1.47
C MET A 58 -14.81 14.96 -0.03
N SER A 59 -15.85 15.08 -0.86
CA SER A 59 -15.72 15.03 -2.31
C SER A 59 -16.69 15.97 -3.03
N HIS A 60 -16.30 16.43 -4.21
CA HIS A 60 -17.10 17.27 -5.10
C HIS A 60 -17.65 18.54 -4.44
N GLY A 61 -16.90 19.13 -3.51
CA GLY A 61 -17.30 20.31 -2.75
C GLY A 61 -18.26 20.02 -1.59
N VAL A 62 -18.58 18.76 -1.33
CA VAL A 62 -19.44 18.32 -0.22
C VAL A 62 -18.58 17.81 0.92
N THR A 63 -18.75 18.40 2.11
CA THR A 63 -18.12 17.94 3.33
C THR A 63 -19.16 17.47 4.35
N GLY A 64 -18.82 16.48 5.16
CA GLY A 64 -19.75 15.93 6.14
C GLY A 64 -19.41 14.52 6.60
N TYR A 65 -20.37 13.88 7.24
CA TYR A 65 -20.29 12.49 7.64
C TYR A 65 -21.68 11.87 7.86
N LEU A 66 -21.74 10.55 7.70
CA LEU A 66 -22.78 9.71 8.31
C LEU A 66 -22.16 8.97 9.49
N SER A 67 -22.70 9.14 10.69
CA SER A 67 -22.30 8.37 11.87
C SER A 67 -23.35 7.35 12.24
N LEU A 68 -22.90 6.11 12.46
CA LEU A 68 -23.70 4.97 12.86
C LEU A 68 -23.21 4.46 14.22
N GLU A 69 -24.10 4.38 15.22
CA GLU A 69 -23.81 3.87 16.56
C GLU A 69 -24.76 2.72 16.91
N GLN A 70 -24.20 1.59 17.37
CA GLN A 70 -24.99 0.47 17.87
C GLN A 70 -24.34 -0.12 19.13
N GLU A 71 -25.10 -0.22 20.22
CA GLU A 71 -24.59 -0.75 21.50
C GLU A 71 -24.50 -2.28 21.48
N SER A 72 -25.52 -2.95 20.95
CA SER A 72 -25.59 -4.40 20.82
C SER A 72 -26.48 -4.83 19.66
N ILE A 73 -26.49 -6.13 19.35
CA ILE A 73 -27.38 -6.71 18.32
C ILE A 73 -28.88 -6.52 18.64
N LEU A 74 -29.23 -6.23 19.90
CA LEU A 74 -30.61 -6.05 20.36
C LEU A 74 -31.08 -4.60 20.31
N THR A 75 -30.18 -3.65 20.05
CA THR A 75 -30.48 -2.22 20.03
C THR A 75 -30.56 -1.71 18.61
N PRO A 76 -31.48 -0.77 18.29
CA PRO A 76 -31.51 -0.11 17.00
C PRO A 76 -30.21 0.68 16.78
N THR A 77 -29.89 0.93 15.52
CA THR A 77 -28.72 1.70 15.15
C THR A 77 -29.09 3.18 15.13
N ARG A 78 -28.34 4.01 15.87
CA ARG A 78 -28.44 5.46 15.75
C ARG A 78 -27.75 5.87 14.45
N ALA A 79 -28.45 6.59 13.58
CA ALA A 79 -27.94 7.08 12.31
C ALA A 79 -28.07 8.61 12.26
N VAL A 80 -26.94 9.31 12.21
CA VAL A 80 -26.90 10.79 12.16
C VAL A 80 -26.15 11.21 10.91
N LEU A 81 -26.85 11.89 10.00
CA LEU A 81 -26.28 12.47 8.79
C LEU A 81 -26.01 13.96 9.03
N ASN A 82 -24.79 14.40 8.71
CA ASN A 82 -24.44 15.81 8.70
C ASN A 82 -23.62 16.08 7.45
N ILE A 83 -24.21 16.77 6.48
CA ILE A 83 -23.55 17.16 5.23
C ILE A 83 -23.76 18.65 4.97
N THR A 84 -22.78 19.30 4.36
CA THR A 84 -22.92 20.67 3.87
C THR A 84 -24.08 20.75 2.88
N ARG A 85 -24.88 21.82 2.97
CA ARG A 85 -25.99 22.03 2.04
C ARG A 85 -25.45 22.20 0.62
N VAL A 86 -25.98 21.40 -0.30
CA VAL A 86 -25.69 21.46 -1.74
C VAL A 86 -26.94 22.01 -2.42
N MET A 87 -26.80 23.10 -3.17
CA MET A 87 -27.92 23.66 -3.96
C MET A 87 -27.90 23.16 -5.42
N ASP A 88 -26.72 22.82 -5.94
CA ASP A 88 -26.52 22.28 -7.29
C ASP A 88 -25.29 21.34 -7.26
N PRO A 89 -25.39 20.06 -7.70
CA PRO A 89 -26.59 19.38 -8.20
C PRO A 89 -27.64 19.11 -7.11
N VAL A 90 -28.88 18.88 -7.53
CA VAL A 90 -29.95 18.40 -6.63
C VAL A 90 -29.55 17.02 -6.11
N LEU A 91 -29.42 16.91 -4.79
CA LEU A 91 -29.11 15.66 -4.12
C LEU A 91 -30.25 14.66 -4.29
N GLY A 92 -29.89 13.42 -4.64
CA GLY A 92 -30.77 12.27 -4.58
C GLY A 92 -30.69 11.58 -3.21
N GLY A 93 -31.02 10.29 -3.17
CA GLY A 93 -30.90 9.46 -1.97
C GLY A 93 -29.46 9.22 -1.53
N PHE A 94 -29.30 8.71 -0.31
CA PHE A 94 -28.03 8.20 0.19
C PHE A 94 -28.21 6.78 0.70
N ARG A 95 -27.40 5.86 0.16
CA ARG A 95 -27.57 4.41 0.33
C ARG A 95 -26.24 3.73 0.59
N ILE A 96 -26.27 2.59 1.26
CA ILE A 96 -25.11 1.74 1.48
C ILE A 96 -25.10 0.63 0.46
N HIS A 97 -23.99 0.51 -0.27
CA HIS A 97 -23.81 -0.47 -1.34
C HIS A 97 -23.21 -1.78 -0.85
N MET A 98 -23.18 -2.80 -1.71
CA MET A 98 -22.67 -4.11 -1.35
C MET A 98 -21.16 -4.10 -1.09
N LEU A 99 -20.38 -3.28 -1.80
CA LEU A 99 -18.92 -3.32 -1.71
C LEU A 99 -18.35 -1.95 -1.33
N PRO A 100 -17.18 -1.88 -0.67
CA PRO A 100 -16.41 -0.65 -0.62
C PRO A 100 -15.98 -0.26 -2.04
N ALA A 101 -15.94 1.04 -2.35
CA ALA A 101 -15.35 1.51 -3.59
C ALA A 101 -13.88 1.09 -3.70
N LEU A 102 -13.40 0.86 -4.93
CA LEU A 102 -11.98 0.60 -5.14
C LEU A 102 -11.17 1.86 -4.77
N PRO A 103 -10.06 1.71 -4.03
CA PRO A 103 -9.22 2.84 -3.69
C PRO A 103 -8.46 3.35 -4.93
N PRO A 104 -8.06 4.63 -4.97
CA PRO A 104 -7.40 5.25 -6.13
C PRO A 104 -5.91 4.87 -6.20
N ILE A 105 -5.60 3.58 -6.34
CA ILE A 105 -4.25 3.02 -6.26
C ILE A 105 -3.62 2.67 -7.61
N ASP A 106 -4.38 2.71 -8.70
CA ASP A 106 -4.02 2.20 -10.02
C ASP A 106 -3.38 3.25 -10.95
N GLY A 107 -3.08 4.45 -10.44
CA GLY A 107 -2.47 5.51 -11.27
C GLY A 107 -3.36 6.02 -12.41
N SER A 108 -4.67 5.72 -12.40
CA SER A 108 -5.62 6.24 -13.39
C SER A 108 -5.60 7.77 -13.38
N PRO A 109 -5.53 8.44 -14.56
CA PRO A 109 -5.59 9.89 -14.63
C PRO A 109 -6.97 10.43 -14.23
N ILE A 110 -8.02 9.61 -14.29
CA ILE A 110 -9.37 9.98 -13.86
C ILE A 110 -9.63 9.35 -12.50
N LEU A 111 -9.96 10.19 -11.52
CA LEU A 111 -10.36 9.77 -10.19
C LEU A 111 -11.85 9.39 -10.20
N ASP A 112 -12.14 8.09 -10.29
CA ASP A 112 -13.49 7.54 -10.08
C ASP A 112 -13.63 7.01 -8.66
N GLN A 113 -14.30 7.78 -7.80
CA GLN A 113 -14.47 7.45 -6.38
C GLN A 113 -15.52 6.37 -6.13
N CYS A 114 -16.39 6.09 -7.10
CA CYS A 114 -17.50 5.13 -6.96
C CYS A 114 -17.27 3.85 -7.76
N ARG A 115 -16.02 3.57 -8.13
CA ARG A 115 -15.68 2.41 -8.95
C ARG A 115 -15.98 1.08 -8.24
N GLN A 116 -16.68 0.19 -8.95
CA GLN A 116 -16.95 -1.20 -8.54
C GLN A 116 -17.68 -1.38 -7.19
N ILE A 117 -18.50 -0.41 -6.78
CA ILE A 117 -19.32 -0.46 -5.55
C ILE A 117 -20.42 -1.53 -5.56
N SER A 118 -20.78 -2.06 -6.73
CA SER A 118 -21.93 -2.95 -6.96
C SER A 118 -23.27 -2.29 -6.58
N ASN A 119 -24.34 -3.06 -6.41
CA ASN A 119 -25.70 -2.57 -6.14
C ASN A 119 -25.89 -2.13 -4.68
N VAL A 120 -27.05 -1.52 -4.39
CA VAL A 120 -27.48 -1.21 -3.01
C VAL A 120 -27.55 -2.51 -2.19
N TYR A 121 -27.05 -2.48 -0.96
CA TYR A 121 -27.07 -3.65 -0.09
C TYR A 121 -28.51 -4.02 0.31
N ASN A 122 -29.02 -5.12 -0.25
CA ASN A 122 -30.42 -5.50 -0.13
C ASN A 122 -30.61 -7.01 0.10
N PRO A 123 -30.21 -7.54 1.28
CA PRO A 123 -30.41 -8.95 1.60
C PRO A 123 -31.91 -9.32 1.81
N THR A 124 -32.81 -8.33 1.87
CA THR A 124 -34.24 -8.49 2.10
C THR A 124 -35.10 -8.36 0.83
N ASP A 125 -34.45 -8.21 -0.33
CA ASP A 125 -35.08 -8.14 -1.65
C ASP A 125 -36.23 -7.11 -1.74
N LYS A 126 -36.02 -5.92 -1.17
CA LYS A 126 -36.98 -4.81 -1.21
C LYS A 126 -36.78 -3.90 -2.43
N GLY A 127 -37.81 -3.14 -2.79
CA GLY A 127 -37.69 -2.13 -3.85
C GLY A 127 -36.66 -1.05 -3.49
N ILE A 128 -35.95 -0.53 -4.50
CA ILE A 128 -34.96 0.55 -4.38
C ILE A 128 -35.30 1.70 -5.33
N ALA A 129 -34.83 2.91 -5.01
CA ALA A 129 -35.05 4.12 -5.81
C ALA A 129 -36.54 4.32 -6.17
N ALA A 130 -36.89 4.40 -7.45
CA ALA A 130 -38.28 4.61 -7.90
C ALA A 130 -39.25 3.50 -7.47
N HIS A 131 -38.76 2.31 -7.13
CA HIS A 131 -39.57 1.19 -6.64
C HIS A 131 -39.64 1.14 -5.11
N ALA A 132 -38.91 2.00 -4.39
CA ALA A 132 -39.00 2.11 -2.95
C ALA A 132 -40.19 3.00 -2.53
N PRO A 133 -40.75 2.82 -1.33
CA PRO A 133 -41.72 3.76 -0.77
C PRO A 133 -41.15 5.17 -0.66
N VAL A 134 -42.01 6.18 -0.51
CA VAL A 134 -41.57 7.57 -0.31
C VAL A 134 -40.70 7.65 0.96
N PRO A 135 -39.50 8.24 0.90
CA PRO A 135 -38.60 8.31 2.04
C PRO A 135 -39.24 8.93 3.30
N GLY A 136 -39.01 8.31 4.46
CA GLY A 136 -39.50 8.77 5.76
C GLY A 136 -41.02 8.61 5.99
N MET A 137 -41.79 8.16 5.00
CA MET A 137 -43.26 8.05 5.12
C MET A 137 -43.73 6.68 5.63
N ASP A 138 -43.02 5.60 5.28
CA ASP A 138 -43.39 4.24 5.67
C ASP A 138 -42.58 3.74 6.88
N SER A 139 -42.95 2.55 7.34
CA SER A 139 -42.23 1.71 8.29
C SER A 139 -40.88 1.24 7.73
N GLN A 140 -39.87 1.16 8.58
CA GLN A 140 -38.48 0.95 8.15
C GLN A 140 -38.20 -0.42 7.53
N ASP A 141 -39.02 -1.44 7.81
CA ASP A 141 -38.93 -2.80 7.26
C ASP A 141 -39.32 -2.90 5.77
N ARG A 142 -39.95 -1.85 5.23
CA ARG A 142 -40.38 -1.77 3.83
C ARG A 142 -39.25 -1.36 2.89
N TYR A 143 -38.15 -0.84 3.42
CA TYR A 143 -37.00 -0.38 2.66
C TYR A 143 -35.89 -1.43 2.65
N ALA A 144 -35.03 -1.37 1.63
CA ALA A 144 -33.81 -2.18 1.61
C ALA A 144 -32.91 -1.83 2.81
N VAL A 145 -32.15 -2.81 3.31
CA VAL A 145 -31.24 -2.60 4.46
C VAL A 145 -30.28 -1.43 4.21
N GLY A 146 -29.75 -1.32 3.00
CA GLY A 146 -28.87 -0.23 2.58
C GLY A 146 -29.56 1.07 2.22
N ASP A 147 -30.89 1.16 2.11
CA ASP A 147 -31.58 2.41 1.76
C ASP A 147 -31.78 3.30 3.00
N VAL A 148 -30.72 4.01 3.38
CA VAL A 148 -30.68 4.83 4.59
C VAL A 148 -31.61 6.04 4.43
N SER A 149 -31.51 6.78 3.32
CA SER A 149 -32.41 7.91 3.04
C SER A 149 -33.88 7.51 3.05
N GLY A 150 -34.23 6.33 2.53
CA GLY A 150 -35.60 5.82 2.58
C GLY A 150 -36.12 5.69 4.01
N LYS A 151 -35.27 5.24 4.95
CA LYS A 151 -35.65 4.94 6.34
C LYS A 151 -35.62 6.14 7.27
N ILE A 152 -34.63 7.04 7.11
CA ILE A 152 -34.44 8.20 7.99
C ILE A 152 -34.88 9.54 7.37
N GLY A 153 -35.23 9.53 6.08
CA GLY A 153 -35.63 10.67 5.28
C GLY A 153 -34.42 11.42 4.67
N TYR A 154 -34.68 12.31 3.70
CA TYR A 154 -33.63 13.00 2.93
C TYR A 154 -32.83 14.00 3.76
N ALA A 155 -33.46 14.63 4.75
CA ALA A 155 -32.81 15.57 5.64
C ALA A 155 -32.30 14.89 6.93
N GLY A 156 -32.46 13.58 7.07
CA GLY A 156 -32.16 12.86 8.32
C GLY A 156 -33.13 13.23 9.44
N GLU A 157 -34.42 13.34 9.12
CA GLU A 157 -35.47 13.71 10.09
C GLU A 157 -35.61 12.71 11.24
N ARG A 158 -35.15 11.46 11.06
CA ARG A 158 -35.10 10.42 12.10
C ARG A 158 -33.65 10.07 12.45
N GLU A 159 -33.36 9.92 13.75
CA GLU A 159 -32.01 9.56 14.22
C GLU A 159 -31.78 8.05 14.44
N TRP A 160 -32.78 7.19 14.21
CA TRP A 160 -32.70 5.76 14.55
C TRP A 160 -33.19 4.87 13.41
N ASP A 161 -32.52 3.74 13.21
CA ASP A 161 -32.84 2.71 12.22
C ASP A 161 -32.79 1.31 12.86
N SER A 162 -33.96 0.66 12.93
CA SER A 162 -34.10 -0.67 13.52
C SER A 162 -33.65 -1.81 12.59
N PHE A 163 -33.48 -1.53 11.30
CA PHE A 163 -33.17 -2.51 10.25
C PHE A 163 -31.83 -2.22 9.56
N LEU A 164 -30.91 -1.56 10.27
CA LEU A 164 -29.54 -1.28 9.81
C LEU A 164 -28.51 -1.89 10.77
N PRO A 165 -28.26 -3.20 10.71
CA PRO A 165 -27.35 -3.87 11.63
C PRO A 165 -25.89 -3.44 11.40
N LEU A 166 -25.16 -3.14 12.48
CA LEU A 166 -23.70 -2.97 12.46
C LEU A 166 -22.96 -4.24 12.90
N ILE A 167 -23.72 -5.24 13.40
CA ILE A 167 -23.22 -6.51 13.92
C ILE A 167 -23.93 -7.65 13.19
N GLY A 168 -23.19 -8.71 12.88
CA GLY A 168 -23.70 -9.96 12.33
C GLY A 168 -23.52 -10.10 10.82
N LYS A 169 -24.03 -11.22 10.29
CA LYS A 169 -23.93 -11.62 8.86
C LYS A 169 -24.42 -10.53 7.89
N HIS A 170 -25.46 -9.80 8.29
CA HIS A 170 -26.06 -8.74 7.47
C HIS A 170 -25.50 -7.34 7.75
N SER A 171 -24.38 -7.25 8.47
CA SER A 171 -23.77 -5.98 8.83
C SER A 171 -23.41 -5.14 7.60
N VAL A 172 -23.65 -3.83 7.72
CA VAL A 172 -23.29 -2.82 6.71
C VAL A 172 -21.85 -2.31 6.86
N VAL A 173 -21.10 -2.84 7.83
CA VAL A 173 -19.72 -2.43 8.11
C VAL A 173 -18.80 -2.66 6.91
N HIS A 174 -17.84 -1.74 6.72
CA HIS A 174 -16.83 -1.78 5.66
C HIS A 174 -17.39 -1.69 4.23
N ARG A 175 -18.69 -1.43 4.08
CA ARG A 175 -19.34 -1.11 2.81
C ARG A 175 -19.28 0.39 2.54
N SER A 176 -19.57 0.80 1.30
CA SER A 176 -19.60 2.22 0.94
C SER A 176 -20.98 2.85 1.15
N LEU A 177 -20.99 3.98 1.85
CA LEU A 177 -22.04 4.99 1.71
C LEU A 177 -21.90 5.64 0.33
N VAL A 178 -23.02 5.77 -0.36
CA VAL A 178 -23.12 6.39 -1.68
C VAL A 178 -24.17 7.48 -1.61
N ILE A 179 -23.76 8.71 -1.92
CA ILE A 179 -24.67 9.85 -2.11
C ILE A 179 -24.94 9.94 -3.60
N TYR A 180 -26.22 9.99 -3.95
CA TYR A 180 -26.66 10.12 -5.33
C TYR A 180 -26.91 11.57 -5.70
N ARG A 181 -26.85 11.86 -6.99
CA ARG A 181 -27.37 13.10 -7.58
C ARG A 181 -28.35 12.77 -8.70
N TYR A 182 -29.25 13.69 -9.01
CA TYR A 182 -30.06 13.57 -10.21
C TYR A 182 -29.21 13.81 -11.47
N SER A 183 -29.36 12.96 -12.47
CA SER A 183 -28.57 13.07 -13.71
C SER A 183 -28.87 14.38 -14.46
N LEU A 184 -27.80 15.11 -14.81
CA LEU A 184 -27.86 16.35 -15.59
C LEU A 184 -28.04 16.09 -17.10
N SER A 185 -27.93 14.85 -17.57
CA SER A 185 -27.87 14.54 -19.01
C SER A 185 -29.22 14.56 -19.74
N CYS A 186 -30.34 14.79 -19.04
CA CYS A 186 -31.67 14.82 -19.66
C CYS A 186 -32.53 15.96 -19.10
N PHE A 187 -32.33 17.16 -19.64
CA PHE A 187 -33.08 18.37 -19.25
C PHE A 187 -34.59 18.34 -19.61
N TYR A 188 -35.07 17.34 -20.38
CA TYR A 188 -36.46 17.32 -20.86
C TYR A 188 -37.21 15.98 -20.78
N SER A 189 -36.62 14.85 -20.33
CA SER A 189 -37.34 13.55 -20.37
C SER A 189 -37.00 12.50 -19.30
N CYS A 190 -36.11 12.77 -18.34
CA CYS A 190 -35.75 11.80 -17.29
C CYS A 190 -35.75 12.43 -15.88
N SER A 191 -36.85 13.07 -15.48
CA SER A 191 -37.02 13.39 -14.06
C SER A 191 -37.04 12.07 -13.28
N GLY A 192 -36.08 11.88 -12.35
CA GLY A 192 -36.07 10.75 -11.42
C GLY A 192 -34.94 9.73 -11.56
N VAL A 193 -34.01 9.86 -12.51
CA VAL A 193 -32.84 8.95 -12.59
C VAL A 193 -31.71 9.48 -11.70
N GLU A 194 -31.43 8.74 -10.64
CA GLU A 194 -30.34 8.98 -9.71
C GLU A 194 -29.07 8.24 -10.14
N GLU A 195 -27.93 8.93 -10.12
CA GLU A 195 -26.61 8.32 -10.36
C GLU A 195 -25.70 8.43 -9.14
N PRO A 196 -24.85 7.42 -8.85
CA PRO A 196 -23.84 7.50 -7.80
C PRO A 196 -22.93 8.71 -8.02
N TRP A 197 -22.74 9.51 -6.98
CA TRP A 197 -21.93 10.73 -7.08
C TRP A 197 -20.75 10.74 -6.11
N ILE A 198 -20.99 10.50 -4.82
CA ILE A 198 -19.94 10.48 -3.80
C ILE A 198 -19.95 9.15 -3.08
N CYS A 199 -18.78 8.52 -2.94
CA CYS A 199 -18.63 7.24 -2.26
C CYS A 199 -17.65 7.33 -1.10
N SER A 200 -18.02 6.78 0.06
CA SER A 200 -17.20 6.78 1.26
C SER A 200 -17.34 5.49 2.05
N THR A 201 -16.22 4.89 2.45
CA THR A 201 -16.21 3.62 3.18
C THR A 201 -16.56 3.82 4.66
N LEU A 202 -17.47 3.00 5.18
CA LEU A 202 -17.81 2.95 6.60
C LEU A 202 -16.62 2.43 7.42
N THR A 203 -15.97 3.34 8.13
CA THR A 203 -14.77 3.08 8.93
C THR A 203 -15.10 3.10 10.42
N ARG A 204 -14.49 2.21 11.20
CA ARG A 204 -14.71 2.13 12.65
C ARG A 204 -13.87 3.15 13.40
N TYR A 205 -14.47 3.85 14.35
CA TYR A 205 -13.82 4.82 15.22
C TYR A 205 -13.91 4.36 16.67
N LEU A 206 -13.02 4.90 17.52
CA LEU A 206 -13.15 4.74 18.97
C LEU A 206 -14.36 5.54 19.44
N TRP A 207 -15.20 4.93 20.30
CA TRP A 207 -16.43 5.56 20.75
C TRP A 207 -16.16 6.68 21.78
N ASP A 208 -15.10 6.54 22.56
CA ASP A 208 -14.65 7.46 23.60
C ASP A 208 -13.79 8.60 23.03
N HIS A 209 -13.14 8.35 21.88
CA HIS A 209 -12.29 9.32 21.17
C HIS A 209 -12.62 9.28 19.66
N PRO A 210 -13.74 9.92 19.23
CA PRO A 210 -14.28 9.80 17.87
C PRO A 210 -13.41 10.43 16.77
N GLU A 211 -12.31 11.09 17.14
CA GLU A 211 -11.26 11.58 16.25
C GLU A 211 -10.28 10.48 15.80
N TYR A 212 -10.16 9.39 16.56
CA TYR A 212 -9.24 8.30 16.23
C TYR A 212 -9.96 7.11 15.61
N LYS A 213 -9.45 6.67 14.45
CA LYS A 213 -9.85 5.40 13.84
C LYS A 213 -9.45 4.25 14.76
N MET A 214 -10.31 3.25 14.84
CA MET A 214 -10.00 2.04 15.57
C MET A 214 -8.90 1.27 14.84
N PRO A 215 -7.81 0.87 15.53
CA PRO A 215 -6.78 0.04 14.91
C PRO A 215 -7.38 -1.30 14.44
N VAL A 216 -7.00 -1.72 13.23
CA VAL A 216 -7.48 -2.97 12.60
C VAL A 216 -6.30 -3.91 12.42
N VAL A 217 -6.47 -5.17 12.80
CA VAL A 217 -5.60 -6.26 12.36
C VAL A 217 -6.09 -6.69 10.99
N THR A 218 -5.21 -6.59 10.00
CA THR A 218 -5.51 -7.00 8.63
C THR A 218 -4.68 -8.22 8.27
N ALA A 219 -5.31 -9.22 7.67
CA ALA A 219 -4.64 -10.37 7.08
C ALA A 219 -5.04 -10.51 5.62
N GLU A 220 -4.20 -11.13 4.80
CA GLU A 220 -4.53 -11.47 3.42
C GLU A 220 -4.12 -12.89 3.06
N ALA A 221 -4.89 -13.50 2.18
CA ALA A 221 -4.47 -14.63 1.37
C ALA A 221 -4.27 -14.13 -0.06
N PHE A 222 -3.02 -14.16 -0.51
CA PHE A 222 -2.63 -13.60 -1.80
C PHE A 222 -2.36 -14.71 -2.82
N TYR A 223 -3.18 -14.81 -3.85
CA TYR A 223 -3.07 -15.82 -4.89
C TYR A 223 -2.29 -15.30 -6.08
N ARG A 224 -1.40 -16.15 -6.59
CA ARG A 224 -0.52 -15.83 -7.72
C ARG A 224 -0.60 -16.81 -8.88
N TYR A 225 -1.06 -18.04 -8.61
CA TYR A 225 -1.24 -19.12 -9.59
C TYR A 225 -2.11 -20.23 -8.96
N PRO A 226 -2.97 -20.95 -9.73
CA PRO A 226 -3.39 -20.68 -11.12
C PRO A 226 -4.34 -19.48 -11.26
N ILE A 227 -4.84 -18.98 -10.13
CA ILE A 227 -5.65 -17.77 -10.05
C ILE A 227 -4.82 -16.65 -9.44
N VAL A 228 -5.13 -15.42 -9.82
CA VAL A 228 -4.59 -14.21 -9.19
C VAL A 228 -5.70 -13.44 -8.49
N GLY A 229 -5.37 -12.86 -7.35
CA GLY A 229 -6.31 -12.11 -6.54
C GLY A 229 -5.99 -12.12 -5.05
N ARG A 230 -6.73 -11.32 -4.29
CA ARG A 230 -6.53 -11.14 -2.84
C ARG A 230 -7.84 -11.37 -2.10
N ILE A 231 -7.73 -12.06 -0.98
CA ILE A 231 -8.80 -12.20 0.00
C ILE A 231 -8.29 -11.58 1.30
N ILE A 232 -8.92 -10.49 1.71
CA ILE A 232 -8.51 -9.66 2.84
C ILE A 232 -9.45 -9.92 4.01
N PHE A 233 -8.89 -10.04 5.20
CA PHE A 233 -9.60 -10.21 6.46
C PHE A 233 -9.31 -9.00 7.35
N HIS A 234 -10.35 -8.33 7.82
CA HIS A 234 -10.25 -7.21 8.74
C HIS A 234 -10.90 -7.56 10.07
N GLN A 235 -10.16 -7.41 11.16
CA GLN A 235 -10.68 -7.56 12.51
C GLN A 235 -10.21 -6.39 13.39
N PRO A 236 -11.08 -5.80 14.23
CA PRO A 236 -10.64 -4.79 15.18
C PRO A 236 -9.53 -5.31 16.10
N ALA A 237 -8.47 -4.53 16.31
CA ALA A 237 -7.31 -4.97 17.09
C ALA A 237 -7.57 -5.05 18.60
N LYS A 238 -8.46 -4.20 19.12
CA LYS A 238 -8.85 -4.16 20.54
C LYS A 238 -10.33 -3.79 20.67
N PRO A 239 -11.19 -4.57 21.33
CA PRO A 239 -10.88 -5.85 21.97
C PRO A 239 -10.41 -6.92 20.96
N TYR A 240 -9.50 -7.82 21.38
CA TYR A 240 -8.95 -8.93 20.57
C TYR A 240 -9.99 -10.00 20.16
N TYR A 241 -11.28 -9.65 20.23
CA TYR A 241 -12.44 -10.46 19.93
C TYR A 241 -13.44 -9.54 19.24
N GLY A 242 -13.61 -9.73 17.93
CA GLY A 242 -14.50 -8.93 17.11
C GLY A 242 -14.89 -9.70 15.86
N GLU A 243 -15.89 -9.20 15.15
CA GLU A 243 -16.26 -9.78 13.86
C GLU A 243 -15.13 -9.58 12.85
N THR A 244 -15.02 -10.54 11.95
CA THR A 244 -14.05 -10.49 10.86
C THR A 244 -14.80 -10.22 9.58
N THR A 245 -14.48 -9.09 8.95
CA THR A 245 -14.94 -8.78 7.60
C THR A 245 -13.99 -9.44 6.62
N ILE A 246 -14.53 -10.17 5.65
CA ILE A 246 -13.78 -10.83 4.59
C ILE A 246 -14.14 -10.14 3.28
N LEU A 247 -13.16 -9.53 2.62
CA LEU A 247 -13.29 -8.92 1.31
C LEU A 247 -12.52 -9.74 0.29
N ILE A 248 -13.22 -10.30 -0.68
CA ILE A 248 -12.59 -10.84 -1.89
C ILE A 248 -12.50 -9.67 -2.87
N GLU A 249 -11.29 -9.17 -3.13
CA GLU A 249 -11.08 -8.01 -4.00
C GLU A 249 -11.37 -8.33 -5.47
N GLY A 250 -11.13 -9.58 -5.85
CA GLY A 250 -11.34 -10.13 -7.18
C GLY A 250 -10.45 -11.35 -7.38
N LEU A 251 -11.00 -12.40 -7.97
CA LEU A 251 -10.30 -13.64 -8.34
C LEU A 251 -10.45 -13.84 -9.83
N VAL A 252 -9.33 -14.00 -10.53
CA VAL A 252 -9.33 -14.24 -11.97
C VAL A 252 -8.31 -15.31 -12.33
N TYR A 253 -8.59 -16.12 -13.35
CA TYR A 253 -7.62 -17.07 -13.87
C TYR A 253 -6.39 -16.33 -14.43
N SER A 254 -5.21 -16.85 -14.09
CA SER A 254 -3.90 -16.31 -14.50
C SER A 254 -3.13 -17.23 -15.44
N ASP A 255 -3.50 -18.51 -15.45
CA ASP A 255 -2.90 -19.56 -16.26
C ASP A 255 -3.68 -19.84 -17.56
N GLY A 256 -4.72 -19.03 -17.83
CA GLY A 256 -5.46 -19.11 -19.07
C GLY A 256 -6.32 -20.36 -19.21
N THR A 257 -6.47 -21.16 -18.16
CA THR A 257 -7.26 -22.41 -18.20
C THR A 257 -8.73 -22.18 -18.53
N SER A 258 -9.28 -21.03 -18.13
CA SER A 258 -10.61 -20.60 -18.50
C SER A 258 -10.62 -19.10 -18.81
N LEU A 259 -11.27 -18.75 -19.93
CA LEU A 259 -11.63 -17.37 -20.26
C LEU A 259 -13.06 -17.03 -19.81
N ASN A 260 -13.81 -18.02 -19.33
CA ASN A 260 -15.17 -17.86 -18.83
C ASN A 260 -15.18 -17.84 -17.31
N THR A 261 -16.10 -17.08 -16.73
CA THR A 261 -16.37 -17.09 -15.29
C THR A 261 -16.85 -18.47 -14.85
N THR A 262 -16.27 -19.00 -13.77
CA THR A 262 -16.66 -20.26 -13.15
C THR A 262 -17.25 -20.01 -11.76
N ASN A 263 -18.22 -20.85 -11.37
CA ASN A 263 -19.01 -20.68 -10.16
C ASN A 263 -18.85 -21.88 -9.21
N GLU A 264 -19.48 -21.79 -8.04
CA GLU A 264 -19.63 -22.88 -7.07
C GLU A 264 -18.32 -23.39 -6.45
N HIS A 265 -17.26 -22.57 -6.46
CA HIS A 265 -15.98 -22.93 -5.86
C HIS A 265 -16.07 -23.01 -4.34
N ARG A 266 -15.89 -24.22 -3.78
CA ARG A 266 -15.69 -24.36 -2.34
C ARG A 266 -14.36 -23.71 -1.95
N TRP A 267 -14.26 -23.29 -0.71
CA TRP A 267 -13.12 -22.67 -0.09
C TRP A 267 -13.15 -22.84 1.43
N GLY A 268 -11.97 -22.88 2.03
CA GLY A 268 -11.82 -23.05 3.46
C GLY A 268 -10.40 -22.85 3.96
N ILE A 269 -10.26 -22.69 5.27
CA ILE A 269 -8.98 -22.54 5.95
C ILE A 269 -8.50 -23.91 6.41
N HIS A 270 -7.25 -24.21 6.14
CA HIS A 270 -6.60 -25.48 6.46
C HIS A 270 -5.44 -25.25 7.43
N ILE A 271 -5.07 -26.28 8.18
CA ILE A 271 -4.23 -26.11 9.38
C ILE A 271 -2.79 -25.72 9.08
N ASN A 272 -2.20 -26.21 7.98
CA ASN A 272 -0.79 -25.99 7.66
C ASN A 272 -0.62 -24.86 6.65
N PRO A 273 0.50 -24.11 6.67
CA PRO A 273 0.87 -23.25 5.56
C PRO A 273 1.04 -24.10 4.28
N PRO A 274 0.72 -23.53 3.09
CA PRO A 274 0.86 -24.28 1.85
C PRO A 274 2.35 -24.55 1.55
N GLY A 275 2.63 -25.76 1.08
CA GLY A 275 3.93 -26.21 0.61
C GLY A 275 4.24 -25.73 -0.81
N LYS A 276 5.22 -26.36 -1.47
CA LYS A 276 5.55 -26.10 -2.89
C LYS A 276 4.70 -26.92 -3.87
N ASP A 277 3.75 -27.69 -3.35
CA ASP A 277 2.87 -28.59 -4.10
C ASP A 277 1.74 -27.85 -4.83
N TYR A 278 1.60 -26.52 -4.67
CA TYR A 278 0.65 -25.76 -5.48
C TYR A 278 0.98 -25.79 -6.99
N PHE A 279 2.24 -26.03 -7.37
CA PHE A 279 2.65 -26.29 -8.76
C PHE A 279 2.47 -27.75 -9.18
N ASN A 280 2.27 -28.68 -8.25
CA ASN A 280 2.04 -30.08 -8.57
C ASN A 280 0.60 -30.24 -9.05
N TRP A 281 0.42 -30.43 -10.36
CA TRP A 281 -0.91 -30.55 -10.97
C TRP A 281 -1.75 -31.69 -10.36
N THR A 282 -1.17 -32.84 -10.05
CA THR A 282 -1.93 -34.02 -9.58
C THR A 282 -2.14 -34.08 -8.07
N ALA A 283 -1.36 -33.32 -7.30
CA ALA A 283 -1.43 -33.29 -5.84
C ALA A 283 -1.38 -31.86 -5.33
N ARG A 284 -2.22 -31.00 -5.93
CA ARG A 284 -2.21 -29.57 -5.65
C ARG A 284 -2.67 -29.28 -4.22
N CYS A 285 -1.90 -28.50 -3.48
CA CYS A 285 -2.29 -27.97 -2.15
C CYS A 285 -2.67 -29.04 -1.11
N VAL A 286 -2.16 -30.26 -1.25
CA VAL A 286 -2.35 -31.37 -0.29
C VAL A 286 -1.62 -31.10 1.02
N SER A 287 -0.48 -30.42 0.96
CA SER A 287 0.36 -30.00 2.09
C SER A 287 -0.36 -29.16 3.14
N ALA A 288 -1.38 -28.39 2.71
CA ALA A 288 -2.26 -27.61 3.57
C ALA A 288 -2.94 -28.46 4.67
N GLY A 289 -3.10 -29.77 4.42
CA GLY A 289 -3.64 -30.71 5.38
C GLY A 289 -5.17 -30.62 5.50
N PRO A 290 -5.74 -31.03 6.65
CA PRO A 290 -7.17 -30.98 6.89
C PRO A 290 -7.68 -29.55 7.16
N VAL A 291 -9.00 -29.39 7.05
CA VAL A 291 -9.72 -28.15 7.39
C VAL A 291 -9.46 -27.79 8.86
N PHE A 292 -9.23 -26.50 9.12
CA PHE A 292 -8.97 -25.97 10.45
C PHE A 292 -10.21 -26.11 11.35
N ASN A 293 -10.12 -27.01 12.33
CA ASN A 293 -11.20 -27.30 13.27
C ASN A 293 -10.67 -27.32 14.73
N PRO A 294 -10.38 -26.14 15.32
CA PRO A 294 -9.79 -26.06 16.66
C PRO A 294 -10.73 -26.60 17.75
N HIS A 295 -12.04 -26.55 17.53
CA HIS A 295 -13.05 -27.03 18.48
C HIS A 295 -13.46 -28.50 18.29
N LYS A 296 -12.86 -29.19 17.32
CA LYS A 296 -13.10 -30.62 17.04
C LYS A 296 -14.58 -31.00 16.92
N VAL A 297 -15.40 -30.13 16.32
CA VAL A 297 -16.87 -30.25 16.38
C VAL A 297 -17.41 -31.55 15.74
N ASN A 298 -16.67 -32.15 14.80
CA ASN A 298 -17.07 -33.37 14.09
C ASN A 298 -16.59 -34.68 14.75
N ASN A 299 -15.93 -34.63 15.92
CA ASN A 299 -15.40 -35.82 16.60
C ASN A 299 -16.42 -36.55 17.50
N TYR A 300 -17.68 -36.11 17.54
CA TYR A 300 -18.72 -36.90 18.20
C TYR A 300 -18.96 -38.18 17.40
N SER A 301 -18.81 -39.32 18.06
CA SER A 301 -18.97 -40.64 17.45
C SER A 301 -20.31 -40.73 16.70
N LYS A 302 -20.31 -41.39 15.53
CA LYS A 302 -21.53 -41.78 14.79
C LYS A 302 -22.60 -42.43 15.70
N PHE A 303 -22.18 -42.98 16.84
CA PHE A 303 -23.03 -43.57 17.86
C PHE A 303 -23.86 -42.53 18.62
N PHE A 304 -23.28 -41.39 19.02
CA PHE A 304 -24.00 -40.30 19.69
C PHE A 304 -24.95 -39.57 18.74
N LEU A 305 -24.55 -39.36 17.49
CA LEU A 305 -25.39 -38.73 16.45
C LEU A 305 -26.66 -39.54 16.13
N LYS A 306 -26.61 -40.86 16.31
CA LYS A 306 -27.76 -41.76 16.11
C LYS A 306 -28.76 -41.72 17.27
N ILE A 307 -28.33 -41.30 18.46
CA ILE A 307 -29.16 -41.21 19.67
C ILE A 307 -29.91 -39.88 19.73
N VAL A 308 -29.30 -38.79 19.24
CA VAL A 308 -29.86 -37.44 19.37
C VAL A 308 -30.69 -37.02 18.15
N ASN A 309 -30.69 -37.77 17.04
CA ASN A 309 -31.41 -37.44 15.80
C ASN A 309 -31.09 -36.01 15.28
N GLU A 310 -29.91 -35.49 15.65
CA GLU A 310 -29.47 -34.13 15.36
C GLU A 310 -28.27 -34.18 14.41
N THR A 311 -28.36 -33.44 13.31
CA THR A 311 -27.20 -33.16 12.46
C THR A 311 -26.33 -32.15 13.20
N VAL A 312 -25.10 -32.53 13.59
CA VAL A 312 -24.09 -31.53 13.97
C VAL A 312 -23.96 -30.55 12.80
N ASN A 313 -24.40 -29.31 13.00
CA ASN A 313 -24.36 -28.29 11.97
C ASN A 313 -22.92 -28.11 11.51
N ALA A 314 -22.63 -28.50 10.27
CA ALA A 314 -21.30 -28.35 9.68
C ALA A 314 -20.84 -26.88 9.60
N GLU A 315 -21.76 -25.92 9.78
CA GLU A 315 -21.52 -24.48 9.99
C GLU A 315 -20.66 -24.17 11.24
N SER A 316 -20.49 -25.13 12.15
CA SER A 316 -19.71 -24.98 13.38
C SER A 316 -18.18 -25.13 13.18
N VAL A 317 -17.74 -25.69 12.05
CA VAL A 317 -16.30 -25.85 11.77
C VAL A 317 -15.71 -24.52 11.30
N ILE A 318 -14.86 -23.91 12.13
CA ILE A 318 -14.30 -22.56 11.87
C ILE A 318 -13.72 -22.42 10.46
N GLY A 319 -12.93 -23.40 10.00
CA GLY A 319 -12.26 -23.36 8.71
C GLY A 319 -13.13 -23.72 7.49
N ASP A 320 -14.36 -24.25 7.66
CA ASP A 320 -15.22 -24.60 6.53
C ASP A 320 -16.04 -23.38 6.08
N LEU A 321 -15.39 -22.49 5.32
CA LEU A 321 -16.00 -21.20 4.94
C LEU A 321 -17.14 -21.36 3.94
N SER A 322 -17.12 -22.38 3.08
CA SER A 322 -18.18 -22.60 2.08
C SER A 322 -19.53 -22.87 2.72
N LYS A 323 -19.55 -23.65 3.81
CA LYS A 323 -20.79 -23.96 4.52
C LYS A 323 -21.26 -22.82 5.41
N ARG A 324 -20.31 -22.02 5.94
CA ARG A 324 -20.62 -20.86 6.80
C ARG A 324 -21.03 -19.63 5.99
N LEU A 325 -20.56 -19.52 4.75
CA LEU A 325 -20.78 -18.41 3.83
C LEU A 325 -21.39 -18.91 2.52
N ALA A 326 -20.94 -18.33 1.40
CA ALA A 326 -21.32 -18.75 0.05
C ALA A 326 -20.11 -19.34 -0.67
N HIS A 327 -20.38 -20.05 -1.76
CA HIS A 327 -19.34 -20.48 -2.70
C HIS A 327 -18.76 -19.27 -3.44
N LEU A 328 -17.52 -19.41 -3.91
CA LEU A 328 -16.83 -18.36 -4.64
C LEU A 328 -17.12 -18.43 -6.14
N VAL A 329 -17.01 -17.27 -6.77
CA VAL A 329 -16.99 -17.07 -8.21
C VAL A 329 -15.56 -16.68 -8.62
N ILE A 330 -15.05 -17.25 -9.71
CA ILE A 330 -13.73 -16.92 -10.26
C ILE A 330 -13.93 -16.41 -11.68
N SER A 331 -13.55 -15.17 -11.92
CA SER A 331 -13.72 -14.49 -13.20
C SER A 331 -12.78 -15.08 -14.27
N GLY A 332 -13.26 -15.14 -15.51
CA GLY A 332 -12.45 -15.58 -16.65
C GLY A 332 -11.53 -14.49 -17.22
N SER A 333 -11.94 -13.23 -17.11
CA SER A 333 -11.19 -12.07 -17.62
C SER A 333 -11.28 -10.88 -16.67
N LYS A 334 -10.40 -9.91 -16.91
CA LYS A 334 -10.36 -8.63 -16.19
C LYS A 334 -11.68 -7.83 -16.32
N SER A 335 -12.36 -7.90 -17.46
CA SER A 335 -13.57 -7.10 -17.70
C SER A 335 -14.75 -7.51 -16.81
N VAL A 336 -14.78 -8.77 -16.36
CA VAL A 336 -15.83 -9.32 -15.48
C VAL A 336 -15.33 -9.59 -14.06
N ILE A 337 -14.22 -8.97 -13.65
CA ILE A 337 -13.63 -9.19 -12.32
C ILE A 337 -14.60 -8.85 -11.16
N LEU A 338 -15.52 -7.91 -11.39
CA LEU A 338 -16.53 -7.51 -10.42
C LEU A 338 -17.42 -8.68 -9.97
N GLU A 339 -17.65 -9.68 -10.82
CA GLU A 339 -18.47 -10.86 -10.49
C GLU A 339 -17.87 -11.71 -9.36
N SER A 340 -16.55 -11.71 -9.23
CA SER A 340 -15.84 -12.43 -8.15
C SER A 340 -15.73 -11.62 -6.86
N ARG A 341 -15.99 -10.31 -6.91
CA ARG A 341 -15.80 -9.39 -5.79
C ARG A 341 -16.97 -9.51 -4.82
N THR A 342 -16.69 -9.90 -3.58
CA THR A 342 -17.72 -10.15 -2.56
C THR A 342 -17.23 -9.77 -1.17
N LEU A 343 -18.17 -9.37 -0.31
CA LEU A 343 -17.89 -9.00 1.08
C LEU A 343 -18.78 -9.80 2.05
N PHE A 344 -18.13 -10.44 3.01
CA PHE A 344 -18.75 -11.20 4.08
C PHE A 344 -18.38 -10.63 5.45
N THR A 345 -19.24 -10.86 6.43
CA THR A 345 -18.94 -10.62 7.85
C THR A 345 -19.23 -11.89 8.62
N LEU A 346 -18.25 -12.35 9.40
CA LEU A 346 -18.36 -13.54 10.23
C LEU A 346 -17.99 -13.25 11.68
N ASP A 347 -18.72 -13.88 12.58
CA ASP A 347 -18.30 -14.11 13.95
C ASP A 347 -17.31 -15.29 14.02
N ASN A 348 -16.50 -15.35 15.08
CA ASN A 348 -15.63 -16.50 15.38
C ASN A 348 -14.65 -16.90 14.26
N LEU A 349 -13.99 -15.92 13.64
CA LEU A 349 -12.86 -16.14 12.74
C LEU A 349 -11.63 -15.31 13.19
N PRO A 350 -11.03 -15.65 14.35
CA PRO A 350 -10.04 -14.79 14.98
C PRO A 350 -8.77 -14.59 14.12
N LEU A 351 -8.28 -13.35 14.05
CA LEU A 351 -6.96 -13.00 13.50
C LEU A 351 -5.89 -12.91 14.60
N SER A 352 -6.28 -12.98 15.88
CA SER A 352 -5.36 -12.92 17.02
C SER A 352 -5.68 -14.01 18.06
N GLY A 353 -4.75 -14.24 18.99
CA GLY A 353 -4.89 -15.27 20.03
C GLY A 353 -4.61 -16.70 19.54
N LEU A 354 -4.88 -17.68 20.42
CA LEU A 354 -4.49 -19.08 20.24
C LEU A 354 -5.08 -19.76 19.00
N HIS A 355 -6.30 -19.38 18.61
CA HIS A 355 -7.00 -19.94 17.46
C HIS A 355 -6.89 -19.08 16.20
N SER A 356 -5.94 -18.14 16.16
CA SER A 356 -5.73 -17.25 15.02
C SER A 356 -5.55 -18.04 13.72
N ILE A 357 -6.14 -17.53 12.64
CA ILE A 357 -5.97 -18.07 11.28
C ILE A 357 -4.67 -17.60 10.60
N LEU A 358 -3.93 -16.66 11.21
CA LEU A 358 -2.64 -16.22 10.68
C LEU A 358 -1.65 -17.40 10.57
N GLY A 359 -0.91 -17.44 9.47
CA GLY A 359 0.07 -18.50 9.18
C GLY A 359 -0.53 -19.79 8.63
N LYS A 360 -1.85 -19.95 8.64
CA LYS A 360 -2.58 -21.08 8.01
C LYS A 360 -2.70 -20.88 6.51
N SER A 361 -3.23 -21.87 5.80
CA SER A 361 -3.54 -21.73 4.37
C SER A 361 -5.02 -21.53 4.12
N LEU A 362 -5.36 -20.66 3.16
CA LEU A 362 -6.66 -20.62 2.53
C LEU A 362 -6.60 -21.48 1.26
N VAL A 363 -7.55 -22.39 1.08
CA VAL A 363 -7.63 -23.31 -0.05
C VAL A 363 -8.93 -23.06 -0.79
N ILE A 364 -8.85 -22.94 -2.11
CA ILE A 364 -9.98 -22.87 -3.03
C ILE A 364 -10.03 -24.18 -3.81
N PHE A 365 -11.23 -24.72 -3.93
CA PHE A 365 -11.54 -25.98 -4.58
C PHE A 365 -12.28 -25.73 -5.90
N ASP A 366 -12.25 -26.73 -6.75
CA ASP A 366 -12.93 -26.76 -8.03
C ASP A 366 -13.36 -28.22 -8.27
N ASP A 367 -14.61 -28.48 -7.90
CA ASP A 367 -15.25 -29.80 -7.99
C ASP A 367 -15.60 -30.18 -9.44
N HIS A 368 -15.67 -29.19 -10.32
CA HIS A 368 -15.92 -29.36 -11.75
C HIS A 368 -14.64 -29.54 -12.57
N GLY A 369 -13.47 -29.40 -11.93
CA GLY A 369 -12.17 -29.53 -12.56
C GLY A 369 -11.82 -30.97 -12.97
N PRO A 370 -10.70 -31.15 -13.71
CA PRO A 370 -10.26 -32.47 -14.14
C PRO A 370 -10.00 -33.42 -12.95
N LYS A 371 -10.61 -34.62 -12.97
CA LYS A 371 -10.47 -35.62 -11.89
C LYS A 371 -9.01 -35.96 -11.55
N ALA A 372 -8.13 -35.96 -12.54
CA ALA A 372 -6.71 -36.26 -12.36
C ALA A 372 -5.92 -35.19 -11.57
N ARG A 373 -6.43 -33.94 -11.50
CA ARG A 373 -5.85 -32.86 -10.71
C ARG A 373 -6.21 -32.97 -9.22
N GLY A 374 -7.35 -33.60 -8.93
CA GLY A 374 -8.03 -33.50 -7.64
C GLY A 374 -8.88 -32.24 -7.54
N ASP A 375 -9.53 -32.08 -6.37
CA ASP A 375 -10.52 -31.04 -6.10
C ASP A 375 -9.91 -29.69 -5.69
N ARG A 376 -8.63 -29.65 -5.31
CA ARG A 376 -7.97 -28.40 -4.88
C ARG A 376 -7.45 -27.60 -6.08
N LEU A 377 -7.98 -26.40 -6.28
CA LEU A 377 -7.61 -25.49 -7.37
C LEU A 377 -6.39 -24.63 -7.03
N ALA A 378 -6.41 -24.00 -5.85
CA ALA A 378 -5.40 -23.03 -5.45
C ALA A 378 -5.28 -22.97 -3.92
N CYS A 379 -4.12 -22.56 -3.42
CA CYS A 379 -3.92 -22.29 -2.01
C CYS A 379 -2.91 -21.17 -1.79
N SER A 380 -3.10 -20.42 -0.71
CA SER A 380 -2.16 -19.38 -0.29
C SER A 380 -2.07 -19.31 1.23
N LYS A 381 -0.94 -18.82 1.73
CA LYS A 381 -0.73 -18.59 3.16
C LYS A 381 -1.47 -17.31 3.56
N ILE A 382 -2.12 -17.34 4.71
CA ILE A 382 -2.73 -16.16 5.33
C ILE A 382 -1.62 -15.41 6.07
N THR A 383 -1.27 -14.22 5.60
CA THR A 383 -0.21 -13.35 6.15
C THR A 383 -0.78 -12.02 6.64
N SER A 384 -0.06 -11.33 7.52
CA SER A 384 -0.53 -10.03 8.02
C SER A 384 -0.27 -8.93 6.98
N ILE A 385 -1.19 -7.97 6.86
CA ILE A 385 -0.93 -6.68 6.24
C ILE A 385 -0.74 -5.66 7.37
N PHE A 386 0.39 -4.96 7.34
CA PHE A 386 0.69 -3.92 8.31
C PHE A 386 0.19 -2.56 7.84
N ARG A 387 -0.24 -1.75 8.79
CA ARG A 387 -0.53 -0.32 8.56
C ARG A 387 0.71 0.37 8.02
N ARG A 388 0.52 1.38 7.19
CA ARG A 388 1.64 2.18 6.67
C ARG A 388 1.75 3.50 7.39
N LYS A 389 3.01 3.93 7.56
CA LYS A 389 3.37 5.23 8.08
C LYS A 389 4.45 5.83 7.18
N ALA A 390 4.22 7.06 6.74
CA ALA A 390 5.22 7.87 6.03
C ALA A 390 5.60 9.07 6.88
N VAL A 391 6.86 9.48 6.84
CA VAL A 391 7.41 10.55 7.70
C VAL A 391 8.33 11.45 6.90
N ALA A 392 8.12 12.75 7.02
CA ALA A 392 9.06 13.78 6.60
C ALA A 392 9.60 14.50 7.85
N ARG A 393 10.91 14.44 8.06
CA ARG A 393 11.58 14.99 9.26
C ARG A 393 12.99 15.54 9.00
N ASN A 394 13.58 15.22 7.86
CA ASN A 394 14.96 15.55 7.52
C ASN A 394 14.96 16.79 6.63
N TRP A 395 14.80 17.97 7.23
CA TRP A 395 14.66 19.22 6.49
C TRP A 395 15.98 19.72 5.87
N PHE A 396 15.90 20.21 4.63
CA PHE A 396 16.98 20.82 3.86
C PHE A 396 16.59 22.26 3.53
N GLY A 397 17.57 23.17 3.56
CA GLY A 397 17.45 24.53 3.04
C GLY A 397 18.25 24.71 1.74
N ASN A 398 18.08 25.85 1.09
CA ASN A 398 18.71 26.17 -0.19
C ASN A 398 19.98 27.01 0.01
N GLY A 399 21.13 26.36 0.21
CA GLY A 399 22.43 27.02 0.47
C GLY A 399 22.62 27.51 1.91
N PHE A 400 21.65 27.28 2.80
CA PHE A 400 21.69 27.64 4.21
C PHE A 400 21.08 26.54 5.09
N GLN A 401 21.43 26.54 6.38
CA GLN A 401 20.78 25.68 7.37
C GLN A 401 19.38 26.22 7.67
N THR A 402 18.36 25.40 7.45
CA THR A 402 16.97 25.78 7.71
C THR A 402 16.66 25.81 9.21
N SER A 403 15.83 26.77 9.65
CA SER A 403 15.28 26.83 11.01
C SER A 403 14.13 25.84 11.25
N VAL A 404 13.59 25.25 10.17
CA VAL A 404 12.48 24.30 10.23
C VAL A 404 12.91 23.03 10.95
N SER A 405 12.16 22.67 11.99
CA SER A 405 12.34 21.42 12.74
C SER A 405 11.00 20.73 13.01
N GLY A 406 11.04 19.50 13.51
CA GLY A 406 9.85 18.66 13.71
C GLY A 406 9.58 17.72 12.53
N LYS A 407 8.35 17.23 12.43
CA LYS A 407 7.94 16.18 11.49
C LYS A 407 6.50 16.33 11.00
N ILE A 408 6.25 15.84 9.79
CA ILE A 408 4.91 15.54 9.27
C ILE A 408 4.81 14.03 9.10
N GLU A 409 3.75 13.44 9.63
CA GLU A 409 3.48 12.02 9.59
C GLU A 409 2.16 11.73 8.88
N PHE A 410 2.18 10.74 7.99
CA PHE A 410 1.00 10.25 7.27
C PHE A 410 0.74 8.82 7.71
N PHE A 411 -0.51 8.48 8.03
CA PHE A 411 -0.90 7.15 8.49
C PHE A 411 -2.08 6.63 7.66
N GLN A 412 -2.00 5.36 7.28
CA GLN A 412 -3.10 4.69 6.59
C GLN A 412 -3.17 3.25 7.07
N GLN A 413 -4.31 2.87 7.66
CA GLN A 413 -4.51 1.54 8.25
C GLN A 413 -4.59 0.45 7.18
N THR A 414 -5.31 0.74 6.09
CA THR A 414 -5.59 -0.16 4.97
C THR A 414 -5.69 0.65 3.69
N GLU A 415 -5.52 0.01 2.52
CA GLU A 415 -5.70 0.68 1.23
C GLU A 415 -7.12 1.25 1.00
N TYR A 416 -8.15 0.71 1.66
CA TYR A 416 -9.53 1.21 1.60
C TYR A 416 -9.83 2.38 2.55
N GLY A 417 -8.87 2.75 3.39
CA GLY A 417 -9.03 3.81 4.39
C GLY A 417 -8.48 5.14 3.88
N ILE A 418 -9.05 6.25 4.34
CA ILE A 418 -8.50 7.59 4.12
C ILE A 418 -7.17 7.77 4.86
N THR A 419 -6.27 8.64 4.36
CA THR A 419 -4.98 8.91 4.99
C THR A 419 -5.11 9.99 6.07
N ASP A 420 -4.64 9.68 7.27
CA ASP A 420 -4.52 10.61 8.40
C ASP A 420 -3.19 11.36 8.31
N ILE A 421 -3.20 12.66 8.60
CA ILE A 421 -2.02 13.53 8.59
C ILE A 421 -1.87 14.19 9.96
N GLU A 422 -0.68 14.05 10.53
CA GLU A 422 -0.27 14.69 11.79
C GLU A 422 0.93 15.59 11.52
N MET A 423 0.84 16.85 11.97
CA MET A 423 1.87 17.85 11.77
C MET A 423 2.37 18.32 13.14
N ASN A 424 3.69 18.26 13.35
CA ASN A 424 4.36 18.87 14.49
C ASN A 424 5.62 19.56 13.97
N ILE A 425 5.52 20.86 13.67
CA ILE A 425 6.56 21.63 12.98
C ILE A 425 6.82 22.93 13.74
N GLU A 426 8.08 23.29 13.85
CA GLU A 426 8.55 24.51 14.52
C GLU A 426 9.56 25.24 13.62
N GLY A 427 9.81 26.53 13.91
CA GLY A 427 10.78 27.33 13.15
C GLY A 427 10.27 27.73 11.76
N LEU A 428 8.96 27.96 11.63
CA LEU A 428 8.36 28.47 10.39
C LEU A 428 8.56 29.99 10.32
N GLU A 429 9.40 30.43 9.39
CA GLU A 429 9.68 31.85 9.12
C GLU A 429 9.21 32.20 7.71
N ASP A 430 8.21 33.08 7.58
CA ASP A 430 7.66 33.52 6.29
C ASP A 430 7.15 32.38 5.38
N VAL A 431 6.86 31.19 5.94
CA VAL A 431 6.32 30.06 5.17
C VAL A 431 4.84 30.26 4.92
N LYS A 432 4.43 30.23 3.65
CA LYS A 432 3.00 30.28 3.27
C LYS A 432 2.51 28.93 2.79
N ASP A 433 3.17 28.38 1.78
CA ASP A 433 2.70 27.20 1.07
C ASP A 433 3.56 25.97 1.40
N TYR A 434 2.93 24.82 1.38
CA TYR A 434 3.50 23.50 1.60
C TYR A 434 2.83 22.49 0.68
N GLN A 435 3.65 21.68 0.00
CA GLN A 435 3.20 20.77 -1.04
C GLN A 435 4.11 19.53 -1.14
N VAL A 436 3.54 18.42 -1.63
CA VAL A 436 4.30 17.23 -2.06
C VAL A 436 4.74 17.44 -3.50
N ALA A 437 6.05 17.49 -3.73
CA ALA A 437 6.68 17.53 -5.05
C ALA A 437 6.91 16.11 -5.60
N MET A 438 7.39 15.98 -6.84
CA MET A 438 7.35 14.69 -7.55
C MET A 438 8.49 13.71 -7.19
N THR A 439 9.63 14.18 -6.71
CA THR A 439 10.85 13.36 -6.55
C THR A 439 11.53 13.55 -5.20
N PRO A 440 12.44 12.65 -4.76
CA PRO A 440 13.10 12.79 -3.47
C PRO A 440 14.21 13.85 -3.52
N VAL A 441 14.55 14.37 -2.33
CA VAL A 441 15.61 15.35 -2.14
C VAL A 441 16.99 14.72 -2.42
N LEU A 442 17.83 15.44 -3.17
CA LEU A 442 19.22 15.05 -3.41
C LEU A 442 20.16 15.77 -2.45
N GLU A 443 20.63 15.05 -1.45
CA GLU A 443 21.44 15.57 -0.34
C GLU A 443 22.77 16.19 -0.78
N ILE A 444 23.28 15.78 -1.95
CA ILE A 444 24.54 16.28 -2.51
C ILE A 444 24.44 17.71 -3.07
N LEU A 445 23.23 18.19 -3.35
CA LEU A 445 23.04 19.50 -3.95
C LEU A 445 23.10 20.60 -2.89
N GLU A 446 23.67 21.74 -3.27
CA GLU A 446 23.68 22.96 -2.44
C GLU A 446 22.28 23.60 -2.36
N PHE A 447 21.52 23.52 -3.46
CA PHE A 447 20.13 24.02 -3.57
C PHE A 447 19.17 22.85 -3.87
N PRO A 448 18.96 21.93 -2.91
CA PRO A 448 18.26 20.67 -3.14
C PRO A 448 16.74 20.81 -3.21
N CYS A 449 16.19 21.98 -2.86
CA CYS A 449 14.75 22.21 -2.85
C CYS A 449 14.23 22.83 -4.15
N GLU A 450 15.12 23.25 -5.05
CA GLU A 450 14.76 23.94 -6.30
C GLU A 450 13.83 23.13 -7.20
N GLU A 451 13.00 23.85 -7.97
CA GLU A 451 12.04 23.25 -8.91
C GLU A 451 12.70 22.38 -9.98
N THR A 452 13.92 22.74 -10.40
CA THR A 452 14.70 21.95 -11.37
C THR A 452 15.06 20.56 -10.86
N THR A 453 14.98 20.32 -9.54
CA THR A 453 15.38 19.06 -8.91
C THR A 453 14.18 18.26 -8.41
N LEU A 454 13.23 18.90 -7.74
CA LEU A 454 12.04 18.25 -7.15
C LEU A 454 10.81 18.28 -8.07
N TYR A 455 10.86 19.08 -9.14
CA TYR A 455 9.78 19.33 -10.09
C TYR A 455 8.53 19.93 -9.44
N GLY A 456 7.40 19.91 -10.15
CA GLY A 456 6.14 20.51 -9.73
C GLY A 456 5.42 19.73 -8.63
N VAL A 457 4.16 20.12 -8.40
CA VAL A 457 3.26 19.46 -7.45
C VAL A 457 2.89 18.07 -7.94
N TYR A 458 2.90 17.08 -7.05
CA TYR A 458 2.47 15.73 -7.38
C TYR A 458 0.97 15.71 -7.71
N ASN A 459 0.63 15.34 -8.95
CA ASN A 459 -0.74 15.33 -9.45
C ASN A 459 -1.02 14.10 -10.35
N PRO A 460 -1.14 12.89 -9.78
CA PRO A 460 -1.35 11.66 -10.54
C PRO A 460 -2.69 11.61 -11.28
N HIS A 461 -3.70 12.34 -10.79
CA HIS A 461 -5.07 12.36 -11.36
C HIS A 461 -5.35 13.60 -12.21
N SER A 462 -4.30 14.31 -12.64
CA SER A 462 -4.42 15.53 -13.45
C SER A 462 -5.51 16.50 -12.98
N ALA A 463 -5.70 16.60 -11.66
CA ALA A 463 -6.75 17.43 -11.06
C ALA A 463 -6.43 18.91 -11.31
N ASN A 464 -7.43 19.67 -11.74
CA ASN A 464 -7.31 21.11 -11.89
C ASN A 464 -7.62 21.80 -10.57
N THR A 465 -6.85 22.82 -10.21
CA THR A 465 -7.07 23.58 -8.97
C THR A 465 -8.41 24.30 -9.03
N TYR A 466 -9.33 23.92 -8.15
CA TYR A 466 -10.61 24.61 -7.99
C TYR A 466 -10.45 25.85 -7.10
N GLN A 467 -10.90 27.02 -7.55
CA GLN A 467 -10.66 28.32 -6.89
C GLN A 467 -11.77 28.78 -5.92
N ASN A 468 -12.84 28.00 -5.74
CA ASN A 468 -14.00 28.41 -4.95
C ASN A 468 -13.87 28.02 -3.46
N GLN A 469 -14.52 28.80 -2.59
CA GLN A 469 -14.67 28.47 -1.17
C GLN A 469 -15.47 27.17 -1.01
N GLY A 470 -15.01 26.27 -0.14
CA GLY A 470 -15.66 24.98 0.12
C GLY A 470 -15.16 23.80 -0.72
N ALA A 471 -14.01 23.94 -1.40
CA ALA A 471 -13.42 22.84 -2.16
C ALA A 471 -12.97 21.67 -1.27
N THR A 472 -13.09 20.46 -1.79
CA THR A 472 -12.74 19.20 -1.12
C THR A 472 -11.39 18.65 -1.60
N PRO A 473 -10.72 17.73 -0.85
CA PRO A 473 -9.38 17.26 -1.19
C PRO A 473 -9.21 16.62 -2.58
N ASP A 474 -10.27 16.05 -3.14
CA ASP A 474 -10.32 15.48 -4.50
C ASP A 474 -10.28 16.53 -5.62
N GLN A 475 -10.60 17.78 -5.32
CA GLN A 475 -10.60 18.91 -6.28
C GLN A 475 -9.25 19.65 -6.33
N PHE A 476 -8.25 19.14 -5.63
CA PHE A 476 -6.88 19.66 -5.66
C PHE A 476 -5.91 18.60 -6.15
N PRO A 477 -4.77 19.01 -6.75
CA PRO A 477 -3.64 18.12 -6.93
C PRO A 477 -3.32 17.35 -5.64
N VAL A 478 -3.03 16.05 -5.74
CA VAL A 478 -2.79 15.19 -4.56
C VAL A 478 -1.76 15.82 -3.61
N GLY A 479 -0.71 16.43 -4.17
CA GLY A 479 0.35 17.08 -3.42
C GLY A 479 0.07 18.51 -2.94
N ASP A 480 -1.02 19.18 -3.31
CA ASP A 480 -1.31 20.54 -2.87
C ASP A 480 -1.93 20.56 -1.47
N LEU A 481 -1.09 20.45 -0.43
CA LEU A 481 -1.55 20.40 0.95
C LEU A 481 -2.05 21.76 1.46
N SER A 482 -1.52 22.87 0.92
CA SER A 482 -1.97 24.22 1.28
C SER A 482 -3.37 24.53 0.79
N GLY A 483 -3.67 24.16 -0.46
CA GLY A 483 -5.03 24.28 -1.00
C GLY A 483 -6.05 23.47 -0.19
N LYS A 484 -5.66 22.27 0.25
CA LYS A 484 -6.53 21.35 0.99
C LYS A 484 -6.75 21.71 2.47
N PHE A 485 -5.69 22.11 3.18
CA PHE A 485 -5.71 22.23 4.64
C PHE A 485 -5.44 23.64 5.16
N GLY A 486 -5.33 24.62 4.25
CA GLY A 486 -5.03 26.02 4.53
C GLY A 486 -3.53 26.30 4.56
N HIS A 487 -3.18 27.58 4.40
CA HIS A 487 -1.79 28.07 4.37
C HIS A 487 -1.17 28.15 5.77
N LEU A 488 0.16 28.22 5.85
CA LEU A 488 0.94 28.32 7.11
C LEU A 488 1.34 29.76 7.48
N LEU A 489 0.90 30.75 6.72
CA LEU A 489 1.30 32.14 6.93
C LEU A 489 0.93 32.63 8.34
N GLY A 490 1.89 33.21 9.05
CA GLY A 490 1.70 33.74 10.41
C GLY A 490 1.85 32.71 11.53
N HIS A 491 2.07 31.43 11.22
CA HIS A 491 2.40 30.41 12.21
C HIS A 491 3.91 30.28 12.37
N SER A 492 4.43 30.40 13.60
CA SER A 492 5.83 30.07 13.94
C SER A 492 6.01 28.58 14.28
N SER A 493 4.94 27.94 14.73
CA SER A 493 4.83 26.50 14.98
C SER A 493 3.42 26.01 14.67
N VAL A 494 3.30 24.75 14.27
CA VAL A 494 2.03 24.09 13.97
C VAL A 494 2.04 22.70 14.59
N GLN A 495 1.10 22.50 15.51
CA GLN A 495 0.77 21.19 16.07
C GLN A 495 -0.70 20.89 15.72
N LYS A 496 -0.90 19.98 14.77
CA LYS A 496 -2.23 19.58 14.31
C LYS A 496 -2.31 18.06 14.15
N VAL A 497 -3.42 17.51 14.64
CA VAL A 497 -3.76 16.09 14.57
C VAL A 497 -5.12 15.97 13.89
N GLY A 498 -5.30 14.92 13.08
CA GLY A 498 -6.60 14.58 12.51
C GLY A 498 -6.96 15.24 11.18
N TYR A 499 -5.98 15.71 10.41
CA TYR A 499 -6.23 16.06 9.01
C TYR A 499 -6.46 14.80 8.19
N ASN A 500 -7.56 14.76 7.44
CA ASN A 500 -7.96 13.62 6.62
C ASN A 500 -7.89 13.97 5.14
N ASP A 501 -7.25 13.11 4.34
CA ASP A 501 -7.23 13.22 2.89
C ASP A 501 -7.82 11.95 2.27
N SER A 502 -8.88 12.12 1.46
CA SER A 502 -9.57 11.04 0.74
C SER A 502 -8.87 10.62 -0.55
N ASN A 503 -7.95 11.44 -1.07
CA ASN A 503 -7.29 11.26 -2.37
C ASN A 503 -5.80 10.91 -2.24
N LEU A 504 -5.15 11.35 -1.16
CA LEU A 504 -3.75 11.04 -0.88
C LEU A 504 -3.60 9.59 -0.38
N MET A 505 -2.72 8.84 -1.04
CA MET A 505 -2.44 7.43 -0.73
C MET A 505 -0.98 7.23 -0.30
N ILE A 506 -0.77 6.27 0.60
CA ILE A 506 0.56 5.68 0.89
C ILE A 506 0.63 4.19 0.50
N PHE A 507 -0.45 3.68 -0.11
CA PHE A 507 -0.55 2.38 -0.77
C PHE A 507 -0.63 2.53 -2.29
N GLY A 508 -0.20 1.50 -3.01
CA GLY A 508 -0.36 1.41 -4.45
C GLY A 508 0.55 2.33 -5.27
N GLN A 509 0.19 2.53 -6.53
CA GLN A 509 1.01 3.23 -7.52
C GLN A 509 0.97 4.76 -7.36
N THR A 510 -0.10 5.29 -6.76
CA THR A 510 -0.29 6.72 -6.47
C THR A 510 0.36 7.16 -5.15
N SER A 511 1.15 6.29 -4.54
CA SER A 511 1.79 6.55 -3.25
C SER A 511 2.70 7.80 -3.27
N ILE A 512 2.64 8.59 -2.20
CA ILE A 512 3.56 9.72 -1.96
C ILE A 512 4.93 9.30 -1.42
N LEU A 513 5.13 8.01 -1.10
CA LEU A 513 6.41 7.51 -0.59
C LEU A 513 7.53 7.69 -1.63
N GLY A 514 8.71 8.11 -1.17
CA GLY A 514 9.86 8.40 -2.04
C GLY A 514 9.75 9.74 -2.77
N ARG A 515 8.74 10.56 -2.47
CA ARG A 515 8.61 11.94 -2.93
C ARG A 515 9.09 12.92 -1.86
N SER A 516 8.92 14.22 -2.04
CA SER A 516 9.38 15.23 -1.07
C SER A 516 8.31 16.23 -0.70
N LEU A 517 8.29 16.69 0.55
CA LEU A 517 7.58 17.89 0.97
C LEU A 517 8.44 19.12 0.70
N VAL A 518 7.81 20.20 0.28
CA VAL A 518 8.42 21.50 -0.03
C VAL A 518 7.64 22.60 0.65
N PHE A 519 8.33 23.50 1.32
CA PHE A 519 7.80 24.75 1.88
C PHE A 519 8.23 25.93 1.03
N THR A 520 7.32 26.87 0.81
CA THR A 520 7.52 28.05 -0.04
C THR A 520 7.31 29.32 0.79
N SER A 521 8.25 30.25 0.69
CA SER A 521 8.21 31.56 1.34
C SER A 521 7.17 32.47 0.69
N HIS A 522 6.48 33.26 1.51
CA HIS A 522 5.51 34.24 1.08
C HIS A 522 6.17 35.44 0.40
N ALA A 523 7.16 36.07 1.05
CA ALA A 523 7.78 37.31 0.60
C ALA A 523 8.58 37.11 -0.69
N THR A 524 9.31 35.99 -0.80
CA THR A 524 10.19 35.72 -1.94
C THR A 524 9.56 34.87 -3.02
N ARG A 525 8.44 34.18 -2.72
CA ARG A 525 7.83 33.14 -3.57
C ARG A 525 8.79 31.99 -3.92
N ARG A 526 9.89 31.82 -3.17
CA ARG A 526 10.90 30.77 -3.39
C ARG A 526 10.73 29.62 -2.42
N ARG A 527 11.22 28.45 -2.82
CA ARG A 527 11.23 27.25 -1.97
C ARG A 527 12.24 27.46 -0.84
N TRP A 528 11.73 27.40 0.38
CA TRP A 528 12.46 27.67 1.61
C TRP A 528 13.13 26.40 2.16
N ALA A 529 12.33 25.35 2.34
CA ALA A 529 12.78 24.10 2.91
C ALA A 529 12.13 22.89 2.23
N CYS A 530 12.77 21.73 2.30
CA CYS A 530 12.22 20.49 1.77
C CYS A 530 12.68 19.27 2.57
N SER A 531 11.91 18.18 2.51
CA SER A 531 12.28 16.89 3.12
C SER A 531 11.74 15.74 2.27
N THR A 532 12.52 14.68 2.09
CA THR A 532 12.01 13.43 1.52
C THR A 532 10.98 12.80 2.46
N ILE A 533 9.93 12.22 1.89
CA ILE A 533 8.90 11.45 2.58
C ILE A 533 9.37 10.00 2.64
N GLU A 534 9.88 9.62 3.80
CA GLU A 534 10.47 8.32 4.08
C GLU A 534 9.46 7.40 4.77
N ARG A 535 9.80 6.12 4.88
CA ARG A 535 8.98 5.16 5.64
C ARG A 535 9.20 5.36 7.14
N GLY A 536 8.11 5.46 7.89
CA GLY A 536 8.14 5.40 9.35
C GLY A 536 7.92 3.98 9.83
N TYR A 537 8.91 3.35 10.46
CA TYR A 537 8.78 2.03 11.04
C TYR A 537 9.65 1.90 12.30
N ALA A 538 9.28 0.97 13.18
CA ALA A 538 10.13 0.60 14.30
C ALA A 538 11.09 -0.52 13.87
N PRO A 539 12.39 -0.47 14.26
CA PRO A 539 13.33 -1.56 13.97
C PRO A 539 12.92 -2.92 14.55
N SER A 540 12.05 -2.92 15.57
CA SER A 540 11.46 -4.13 16.14
C SER A 540 10.34 -4.73 15.29
N GLU A 541 9.80 -3.99 14.32
CA GLU A 541 8.66 -4.40 13.47
C GLU A 541 9.12 -4.86 12.09
N ALA A 542 10.09 -4.15 11.51
CA ALA A 542 10.50 -4.34 10.12
C ALA A 542 11.91 -3.81 9.83
N ARG A 543 12.44 -4.18 8.66
CA ARG A 543 13.68 -3.64 8.08
C ARG A 543 13.47 -3.17 6.66
N GLU A 544 14.21 -2.12 6.28
CA GLU A 544 14.20 -1.61 4.92
C GLU A 544 15.26 -2.32 4.06
N LEU A 545 14.83 -2.84 2.93
CA LEU A 545 15.69 -3.33 1.85
C LEU A 545 15.89 -2.26 0.80
N ARG A 546 17.10 -2.20 0.26
CA ARG A 546 17.49 -1.30 -0.81
C ARG A 546 18.21 -2.07 -1.90
N ALA A 547 17.84 -1.79 -3.14
CA ALA A 547 18.46 -2.34 -4.33
C ALA A 547 18.73 -1.22 -5.34
N ILE A 548 19.72 -1.42 -6.19
CA ILE A 548 20.11 -0.50 -7.24
C ILE A 548 20.39 -1.26 -8.52
N ALA A 549 19.85 -0.76 -9.63
CA ALA A 549 20.31 -1.09 -10.96
C ALA A 549 21.11 0.08 -11.52
N SER A 550 22.42 -0.08 -11.59
CA SER A 550 23.33 1.01 -11.97
C SER A 550 23.80 0.87 -13.41
N PHE A 551 23.42 1.84 -14.25
CA PHE A 551 23.90 2.00 -15.62
C PHE A 551 25.18 2.84 -15.62
N HIS A 552 26.28 2.28 -15.10
CA HIS A 552 27.57 2.98 -14.97
C HIS A 552 28.63 2.52 -15.98
N HIS A 553 28.29 1.59 -16.87
CA HIS A 553 29.25 1.06 -17.84
C HIS A 553 29.72 2.20 -18.79
N PRO A 554 31.04 2.50 -18.89
CA PRO A 554 31.52 3.65 -19.66
C PRO A 554 31.22 3.58 -21.17
N ASN A 555 31.19 2.36 -21.72
CA ASN A 555 30.79 2.11 -23.10
C ASN A 555 29.30 1.70 -23.23
N GLY A 556 28.49 1.92 -22.19
CA GLY A 556 27.06 1.62 -22.19
C GLY A 556 26.25 2.64 -22.99
N PHE A 557 24.95 2.39 -23.12
CA PHE A 557 24.02 3.22 -23.92
C PHE A 557 23.02 4.00 -23.08
N ALA A 558 23.00 3.76 -21.76
CA ALA A 558 22.31 4.58 -20.78
C ALA A 558 23.30 4.87 -19.64
N TYR A 559 23.11 5.99 -18.97
CA TYR A 559 23.89 6.40 -17.81
C TYR A 559 22.95 6.86 -16.69
N GLY A 560 23.12 6.32 -15.49
CA GLY A 560 22.26 6.63 -14.35
C GLY A 560 21.96 5.43 -13.47
N TYR A 561 20.87 5.49 -12.71
CA TYR A 561 20.44 4.43 -11.81
C TYR A 561 18.93 4.28 -11.75
N MET A 562 18.51 3.09 -11.31
CA MET A 562 17.18 2.85 -10.78
C MET A 562 17.35 2.31 -9.36
N ARG A 563 16.82 3.02 -8.36
CA ARG A 563 16.88 2.64 -6.94
C ARG A 563 15.54 2.10 -6.50
N MET A 564 15.55 1.01 -5.76
CA MET A 564 14.36 0.32 -5.31
C MET A 564 14.41 0.16 -3.80
N THR A 565 13.32 0.49 -3.10
CA THR A 565 13.22 0.28 -1.65
C THR A 565 11.94 -0.45 -1.27
N GLN A 566 12.05 -1.39 -0.33
CA GLN A 566 10.93 -2.21 0.15
C GLN A 566 11.07 -2.45 1.64
N LEU A 567 9.97 -2.38 2.38
CA LEU A 567 9.95 -2.73 3.80
C LEU A 567 9.59 -4.21 3.95
N ILE A 568 10.37 -4.94 4.74
CA ILE A 568 10.13 -6.36 5.05
C ILE A 568 9.87 -6.49 6.55
N HIS A 569 8.71 -7.03 6.89
CA HIS A 569 8.28 -7.26 8.26
C HIS A 569 8.86 -8.58 8.80
N ASN A 570 8.87 -8.71 10.13
CA ASN A 570 9.42 -9.91 10.80
C ASN A 570 8.67 -11.21 10.45
N ASP A 571 7.41 -11.13 10.01
CA ASP A 571 6.63 -12.29 9.56
C ASP A 571 6.91 -12.69 8.10
N GLY A 572 7.78 -11.93 7.41
CA GLY A 572 8.17 -12.11 6.02
C GLY A 572 7.25 -11.43 5.01
N SER A 573 6.22 -10.69 5.46
CA SER A 573 5.40 -9.87 4.56
C SER A 573 6.20 -8.64 4.08
N SER A 574 5.86 -8.15 2.90
CA SER A 574 6.57 -7.06 2.22
C SER A 574 5.63 -5.91 1.86
N SER A 575 6.09 -4.67 1.96
CA SER A 575 5.39 -3.50 1.40
C SER A 575 5.54 -3.40 -0.11
N ASP A 576 4.86 -2.44 -0.74
CA ASP A 576 5.13 -2.04 -2.14
C ASP A 576 6.59 -1.63 -2.31
N THR A 577 7.16 -1.90 -3.49
CA THR A 577 8.49 -1.43 -3.87
C THR A 577 8.41 -0.04 -4.46
N VAL A 578 9.10 0.93 -3.84
CA VAL A 578 9.25 2.28 -4.40
C VAL A 578 10.47 2.29 -5.31
N ILE A 579 10.31 2.77 -6.55
CA ILE A 579 11.34 2.79 -7.59
C ILE A 579 11.63 4.23 -8.00
N GLU A 580 12.82 4.74 -7.67
CA GLU A 580 13.36 6.00 -8.19
C GLU A 580 14.14 5.71 -9.48
N VAL A 581 13.75 6.34 -10.58
CA VAL A 581 14.41 6.23 -11.89
C VAL A 581 15.11 7.54 -12.21
N ASN A 582 16.41 7.47 -12.43
CA ASN A 582 17.25 8.58 -12.87
C ASN A 582 18.20 8.09 -13.96
N VAL A 583 17.74 8.08 -15.22
CA VAL A 583 18.49 7.57 -16.36
C VAL A 583 18.53 8.57 -17.50
N ARG A 584 19.67 8.66 -18.18
CA ARG A 584 19.93 9.57 -19.30
C ARG A 584 20.87 8.95 -20.32
N HIS A 585 21.07 9.63 -21.45
CA HIS A 585 22.08 9.22 -22.43
C HIS A 585 23.50 9.42 -21.86
N PRO A 586 24.45 8.53 -22.17
CA PRO A 586 25.84 8.61 -21.72
C PRO A 586 26.56 9.86 -22.23
N GLY A 587 27.38 10.48 -21.37
CA GLY A 587 28.17 11.66 -21.71
C GLY A 587 27.92 12.83 -20.76
N LYS A 588 28.96 13.56 -20.34
CA LYS A 588 28.82 14.63 -19.34
C LYS A 588 27.94 15.80 -19.84
N HIS A 589 27.94 16.05 -21.14
CA HIS A 589 27.21 17.14 -21.78
C HIS A 589 26.10 16.67 -22.73
N ASP A 590 25.78 15.37 -22.71
CA ASP A 590 24.68 14.87 -23.53
C ASP A 590 23.34 15.33 -22.94
N ARG A 591 22.55 15.99 -23.78
CA ARG A 591 21.21 16.52 -23.47
C ARG A 591 20.14 15.86 -24.33
N ASN A 592 20.47 14.77 -25.02
CA ASN A 592 19.51 14.05 -25.83
C ASN A 592 18.40 13.48 -24.95
N ILE A 593 17.17 13.54 -25.47
CA ILE A 593 15.99 13.04 -24.80
C ILE A 593 15.29 12.07 -25.74
N THR A 594 14.97 10.88 -25.22
CA THR A 594 14.18 9.88 -25.94
C THR A 594 13.04 9.41 -25.06
N PHE A 595 11.87 9.22 -25.68
CA PHE A 595 10.61 9.03 -24.97
C PHE A 595 10.10 7.59 -25.10
N HIS A 596 9.19 7.24 -24.18
CA HIS A 596 8.36 6.04 -24.28
C HIS A 596 9.16 4.73 -24.36
N HIS A 597 10.23 4.64 -23.59
CA HIS A 597 10.97 3.39 -23.46
C HIS A 597 10.20 2.41 -22.58
N ASN A 598 9.92 1.23 -23.12
CA ASN A 598 9.53 0.11 -22.29
C ASN A 598 10.75 -0.35 -21.47
N TRP A 599 10.47 -0.92 -20.31
CA TRP A 599 11.44 -1.37 -19.34
C TRP A 599 10.85 -2.53 -18.54
N ALA A 600 11.68 -3.55 -18.30
CA ALA A 600 11.25 -4.78 -17.67
C ALA A 600 12.44 -5.50 -17.00
N ILE A 601 12.13 -6.35 -16.03
CA ILE A 601 13.07 -7.24 -15.37
C ILE A 601 13.15 -8.55 -16.15
N TYR A 602 14.37 -8.98 -16.40
CA TYR A 602 14.72 -10.17 -17.17
C TYR A 602 15.36 -11.21 -16.26
N VAL A 603 15.24 -12.49 -16.62
CA VAL A 603 15.61 -13.60 -15.73
C VAL A 603 17.08 -13.61 -15.31
N ASN A 604 18.01 -13.31 -16.22
CA ASN A 604 19.43 -13.49 -15.97
C ASN A 604 20.14 -12.14 -15.76
N PRO A 605 21.24 -12.12 -14.97
CA PRO A 605 22.14 -10.97 -14.95
C PRO A 605 22.83 -10.78 -16.30
N VAL A 606 23.26 -9.55 -16.56
CA VAL A 606 24.01 -9.12 -17.76
C VAL A 606 25.48 -8.84 -17.41
N GLY A 607 26.34 -8.86 -18.42
CA GLY A 607 27.78 -8.62 -18.26
C GLY A 607 28.32 -7.78 -19.42
N VAL A 608 29.26 -8.35 -20.17
CA VAL A 608 29.94 -7.67 -21.30
C VAL A 608 28.98 -7.30 -22.44
N ASP A 609 27.85 -8.00 -22.55
CA ASP A 609 26.81 -7.79 -23.56
C ASP A 609 26.05 -6.47 -23.38
N ALA A 610 26.14 -5.83 -22.21
CA ALA A 610 25.56 -4.51 -21.95
C ALA A 610 26.24 -3.38 -22.75
N ALA A 611 27.48 -3.58 -23.20
CA ALA A 611 28.29 -2.60 -23.91
C ALA A 611 28.39 -2.84 -25.43
N VAL A 612 27.68 -3.86 -25.95
CA VAL A 612 27.76 -4.24 -27.36
C VAL A 612 27.03 -3.22 -28.24
N LYS A 613 27.72 -2.74 -29.29
CA LYS A 613 27.19 -1.72 -30.21
C LYS A 613 26.01 -2.23 -31.03
N ILE A 614 26.07 -3.47 -31.50
CA ILE A 614 25.04 -4.05 -32.36
C ILE A 614 23.79 -4.35 -31.52
N LEU A 615 22.68 -3.72 -31.87
CA LEU A 615 21.45 -3.66 -31.07
C LEU A 615 20.84 -5.04 -30.79
N ASN A 616 20.76 -5.92 -31.79
CA ASN A 616 20.16 -7.26 -31.64
C ASN A 616 20.96 -8.21 -30.72
N THR A 617 22.26 -8.00 -30.58
CA THR A 617 23.13 -8.78 -29.69
C THR A 617 23.33 -8.17 -28.31
N ARG A 618 22.89 -6.92 -28.12
CA ARG A 618 23.01 -6.20 -26.86
C ARG A 618 22.05 -6.77 -25.82
N CYS A 619 22.51 -6.89 -24.57
CA CYS A 619 21.68 -7.38 -23.45
C CYS A 619 21.04 -8.76 -23.72
N THR A 620 21.65 -9.58 -24.58
CA THR A 620 21.15 -10.90 -24.94
C THR A 620 21.23 -11.87 -23.78
N ALA A 621 22.25 -11.75 -22.92
CA ALA A 621 22.44 -12.61 -21.75
C ALA A 621 21.26 -12.55 -20.78
N ALA A 622 20.56 -11.40 -20.73
CA ALA A 622 19.37 -11.19 -19.90
C ALA A 622 18.28 -12.26 -20.11
N GLY A 623 18.20 -12.85 -21.31
CA GLY A 623 17.18 -13.85 -21.64
C GLY A 623 15.82 -13.22 -21.94
N TYR A 624 14.78 -13.68 -21.23
CA TYR A 624 13.37 -13.30 -21.40
C TYR A 624 12.82 -12.55 -20.15
N ILE A 625 11.65 -11.91 -20.32
CA ILE A 625 10.98 -11.18 -19.24
C ILE A 625 10.66 -12.15 -18.09
N TRP A 626 10.97 -11.74 -16.87
CA TRP A 626 10.81 -12.59 -15.70
C TRP A 626 9.34 -12.85 -15.36
N ASN A 627 8.90 -14.11 -15.47
CA ASN A 627 7.54 -14.55 -15.16
C ASN A 627 7.55 -15.75 -14.19
N PRO A 628 7.82 -15.53 -12.89
CA PRO A 628 7.96 -16.61 -11.91
C PRO A 628 6.62 -17.26 -11.51
N TYR A 629 5.49 -16.63 -11.82
CA TYR A 629 4.16 -17.12 -11.44
C TYR A 629 3.39 -17.76 -12.59
N TYR A 630 4.06 -17.97 -13.74
CA TYR A 630 3.44 -18.57 -14.92
C TYR A 630 2.12 -17.89 -15.29
N THR A 631 2.07 -16.55 -15.16
CA THR A 631 0.98 -15.77 -15.71
C THR A 631 1.04 -16.00 -17.21
N GLN A 632 0.20 -16.87 -17.73
CA GLN A 632 0.18 -17.31 -19.11
C GLN A 632 -1.28 -17.24 -19.47
N LEU A 633 -1.66 -16.28 -20.29
CA LEU A 633 -3.05 -16.22 -20.72
C LEU A 633 -3.30 -17.41 -21.65
N ALA A 634 -4.56 -17.78 -21.86
CA ALA A 634 -4.98 -19.02 -22.53
C ALA A 634 -4.25 -19.30 -23.86
N ASP A 635 -3.74 -18.24 -24.49
CA ASP A 635 -2.85 -18.26 -25.62
C ASP A 635 -1.58 -17.43 -25.31
N PRO A 636 -0.43 -18.07 -24.96
CA PRO A 636 0.81 -17.37 -24.64
C PRO A 636 1.43 -16.60 -25.81
N LEU A 637 1.01 -16.89 -27.05
CA LEU A 637 1.46 -16.17 -28.25
C LEU A 637 0.55 -14.99 -28.59
N ASN A 638 -0.58 -14.84 -27.88
CA ASN A 638 -1.52 -13.76 -28.09
C ASN A 638 -1.15 -12.52 -27.29
N ASP A 639 -0.23 -11.74 -27.86
CA ASP A 639 0.23 -10.47 -27.29
C ASP A 639 -0.91 -9.43 -27.15
N GLU A 640 -1.97 -9.53 -27.95
CA GLU A 640 -3.13 -8.64 -27.85
C GLU A 640 -3.97 -8.93 -26.62
N LEU A 641 -4.26 -10.21 -26.37
CA LEU A 641 -4.94 -10.66 -25.14
C LEU A 641 -4.13 -10.26 -23.91
N TYR A 642 -2.80 -10.44 -23.94
CA TYR A 642 -1.93 -10.01 -22.84
C TYR A 642 -2.05 -8.51 -22.57
N ARG A 643 -1.97 -7.67 -23.60
CA ARG A 643 -2.08 -6.22 -23.46
C ARG A 643 -3.45 -5.73 -22.95
N ARG A 644 -4.53 -6.47 -23.22
CA ARG A 644 -5.87 -6.14 -22.71
C ARG A 644 -6.02 -6.47 -21.22
N GLU A 645 -5.36 -7.53 -20.78
CA GLU A 645 -5.55 -8.13 -19.46
C GLU A 645 -4.50 -7.66 -18.44
N CYS A 646 -3.28 -7.39 -18.89
CA CYS A 646 -2.25 -6.73 -18.09
C CYS A 646 -2.46 -5.22 -18.13
N GLY A 647 -2.49 -4.58 -16.95
CA GLY A 647 -2.58 -3.13 -16.83
C GLY A 647 -2.35 -2.65 -15.41
N PRO A 648 -2.30 -1.33 -15.19
CA PRO A 648 -2.04 -0.75 -13.88
C PRO A 648 -3.18 -0.99 -12.87
N ASP A 649 -4.40 -1.18 -13.36
CA ASP A 649 -5.60 -1.50 -12.58
C ASP A 649 -5.73 -2.98 -12.19
N LEU A 650 -5.03 -3.88 -12.89
CA LEU A 650 -4.92 -5.29 -12.50
C LEU A 650 -3.48 -5.80 -12.70
N PRO A 651 -2.54 -5.34 -11.87
CA PRO A 651 -1.10 -5.61 -12.05
C PRO A 651 -0.74 -7.09 -11.90
N LEU A 652 -1.59 -7.88 -11.23
CA LEU A 652 -1.37 -9.31 -11.01
C LEU A 652 -1.50 -10.15 -12.28
N ARG A 653 -2.16 -9.62 -13.32
CA ARG A 653 -2.27 -10.26 -14.64
C ARG A 653 -1.11 -9.93 -15.59
N CYS A 654 -0.14 -9.15 -15.11
CA CYS A 654 1.11 -8.91 -15.82
C CYS A 654 2.18 -9.91 -15.40
N TYR A 655 3.15 -10.16 -16.29
CA TYR A 655 4.41 -10.79 -15.88
C TYR A 655 5.06 -9.96 -14.78
N VAL A 656 5.58 -10.58 -13.73
CA VAL A 656 6.23 -9.86 -12.62
C VAL A 656 7.36 -8.96 -13.12
N GLY A 657 8.07 -9.36 -14.17
CA GLY A 657 9.12 -8.53 -14.78
C GLY A 657 8.61 -7.39 -15.65
N ASP A 658 7.36 -7.40 -16.11
CA ASP A 658 6.81 -6.35 -16.99
C ASP A 658 6.40 -5.10 -16.19
N LEU A 659 7.38 -4.23 -15.94
CA LEU A 659 7.18 -2.97 -15.23
C LEU A 659 6.45 -1.94 -16.09
N SER A 660 6.62 -1.98 -17.42
CA SER A 660 5.94 -1.03 -18.32
C SER A 660 4.45 -1.24 -18.40
N GLY A 661 4.00 -2.50 -18.46
CA GLY A 661 2.58 -2.83 -18.43
C GLY A 661 1.90 -2.37 -17.12
N ARG A 662 2.63 -2.37 -16.00
CA ARG A 662 2.09 -1.99 -14.68
C ARG A 662 2.23 -0.52 -14.34
N LEU A 663 3.36 0.11 -14.67
CA LEU A 663 3.73 1.45 -14.20
C LEU A 663 3.85 2.48 -15.33
N GLY A 664 3.73 2.04 -16.59
CA GLY A 664 3.95 2.86 -17.77
C GLY A 664 5.42 2.96 -18.19
N THR A 665 5.66 3.70 -19.27
CA THR A 665 7.00 3.85 -19.87
C THR A 665 7.86 4.86 -19.14
N ILE A 666 9.17 4.74 -19.30
CA ILE A 666 10.15 5.73 -18.84
C ILE A 666 10.72 6.53 -20.02
N ASP A 667 11.29 7.68 -19.70
CA ASP A 667 12.00 8.53 -20.67
C ASP A 667 13.47 8.59 -20.26
N LEU A 668 14.37 8.71 -21.23
CA LEU A 668 15.80 8.88 -20.99
C LEU A 668 16.16 10.35 -21.15
N GLY A 669 16.74 10.94 -20.12
CA GLY A 669 17.17 12.35 -20.12
C GLY A 669 16.09 13.36 -19.71
N ASN A 670 14.83 12.93 -19.56
CA ASN A 670 13.71 13.78 -19.16
C ASN A 670 13.47 13.81 -17.63
N GLY A 671 14.54 14.01 -16.87
CA GLY A 671 14.46 14.13 -15.40
C GLY A 671 14.19 12.81 -14.65
N ARG A 672 14.00 12.94 -13.33
CA ARG A 672 13.80 11.81 -12.40
C ARG A 672 12.32 11.47 -12.26
N LYS A 673 12.00 10.18 -12.09
CA LYS A 673 10.63 9.69 -11.83
C LYS A 673 10.59 8.76 -10.62
N VAL A 674 9.46 8.73 -9.92
CA VAL A 674 9.22 7.83 -8.79
C VAL A 674 7.95 7.04 -9.04
N PHE A 675 8.08 5.72 -8.94
CA PHE A 675 7.00 4.74 -9.07
C PHE A 675 6.85 3.94 -7.77
N SER A 676 5.70 3.31 -7.59
CA SER A 676 5.43 2.37 -6.50
C SER A 676 4.75 1.13 -7.08
N ASP A 677 5.35 -0.05 -6.91
CA ASP A 677 4.84 -1.31 -7.46
C ASP A 677 4.46 -2.28 -6.32
N PRO A 678 3.17 -2.64 -6.19
CA PRO A 678 2.74 -3.64 -5.19
C PRO A 678 3.11 -5.08 -5.57
N ASN A 679 3.50 -5.35 -6.82
CA ASN A 679 3.74 -6.71 -7.33
C ASN A 679 5.23 -7.06 -7.50
N LEU A 680 6.16 -6.15 -7.20
CA LEU A 680 7.60 -6.38 -7.33
C LEU A 680 8.22 -6.87 -6.00
N PRO A 681 8.71 -8.11 -5.90
CA PRO A 681 9.40 -8.58 -4.69
C PRO A 681 10.92 -8.38 -4.80
N LEU A 682 11.54 -7.78 -3.77
CA LEU A 682 13.00 -7.68 -3.64
C LEU A 682 13.60 -8.78 -2.75
N GLU A 683 12.79 -9.55 -2.03
CA GLU A 683 13.25 -10.65 -1.19
C GLU A 683 12.28 -11.84 -1.22
N GLY A 684 12.76 -12.98 -0.73
CA GLY A 684 12.01 -14.23 -0.63
C GLY A 684 12.43 -15.22 -1.68
N LYS A 685 11.64 -16.29 -1.83
CA LYS A 685 11.91 -17.37 -2.79
C LYS A 685 11.85 -16.88 -4.25
N VAL A 686 11.06 -15.84 -4.48
CA VAL A 686 10.90 -15.17 -5.77
C VAL A 686 11.35 -13.73 -5.55
N SER A 687 12.53 -13.38 -6.06
CA SER A 687 13.12 -12.05 -5.90
C SER A 687 13.69 -11.53 -7.22
N ALA A 688 13.56 -10.22 -7.41
CA ALA A 688 14.22 -9.46 -8.48
C ALA A 688 15.72 -9.26 -8.23
N MET A 689 16.20 -9.47 -7.00
CA MET A 689 17.62 -9.38 -6.67
C MET A 689 18.46 -10.38 -7.46
N GLY A 690 19.58 -9.91 -8.03
CA GLY A 690 20.48 -10.71 -8.85
C GLY A 690 20.01 -10.91 -10.30
N ARG A 691 18.89 -10.29 -10.68
CA ARG A 691 18.38 -10.25 -12.05
C ARG A 691 18.84 -9.00 -12.79
N SER A 692 18.51 -8.89 -14.06
CA SER A 692 18.76 -7.67 -14.83
C SER A 692 17.48 -6.89 -15.09
N ILE A 693 17.61 -5.56 -15.16
CA ILE A 693 16.58 -4.68 -15.70
C ILE A 693 17.04 -4.23 -17.09
N VAL A 694 16.12 -4.27 -18.05
CA VAL A 694 16.37 -3.94 -19.45
C VAL A 694 15.46 -2.80 -19.86
N ILE A 695 16.05 -1.77 -20.45
CA ILE A 695 15.38 -0.67 -21.14
C ILE A 695 15.32 -1.06 -22.62
N LEU A 696 14.12 -1.06 -23.18
CA LEU A 696 13.87 -1.30 -24.59
C LEU A 696 14.01 -0.02 -25.42
N ASN A 697 13.94 -0.13 -26.73
CA ASN A 697 14.12 0.99 -27.64
C ASN A 697 13.00 2.05 -27.48
N LYS A 698 13.29 3.27 -27.95
CA LYS A 698 12.37 4.41 -27.90
C LYS A 698 11.05 4.10 -28.61
N GLU A 699 9.99 4.87 -28.29
CA GLU A 699 8.68 4.74 -28.93
C GLU A 699 8.10 3.32 -28.85
N ARG A 700 8.26 2.67 -27.69
CA ARG A 700 7.83 1.28 -27.41
C ARG A 700 8.44 0.23 -28.34
N GLY A 701 9.61 0.51 -28.94
CA GLY A 701 10.34 -0.48 -29.74
C GLY A 701 10.73 -1.71 -28.92
N SER A 702 10.77 -2.88 -29.56
CA SER A 702 10.99 -4.18 -28.91
C SER A 702 12.46 -4.52 -28.66
N ASP A 703 13.38 -3.86 -29.36
CA ASP A 703 14.81 -4.13 -29.23
C ASP A 703 15.37 -3.71 -27.86
N LYS A 704 16.31 -4.48 -27.33
CA LYS A 704 16.99 -4.18 -26.05
C LYS A 704 17.98 -3.03 -26.23
N PHE A 705 17.69 -1.89 -25.60
CA PHE A 705 18.50 -0.68 -25.72
C PHE A 705 19.62 -0.59 -24.68
N ALA A 706 19.33 -0.85 -23.41
CA ALA A 706 20.33 -0.83 -22.33
C ALA A 706 19.92 -1.78 -21.20
N CYS A 707 20.87 -2.24 -20.39
CA CYS A 707 20.60 -3.14 -19.28
C CYS A 707 21.55 -2.92 -18.11
N ALA A 708 21.10 -3.28 -16.92
CA ALA A 708 21.88 -3.27 -15.69
C ALA A 708 21.43 -4.38 -14.74
N ASN A 709 22.31 -4.83 -13.84
CA ASN A 709 21.97 -5.81 -12.82
C ASN A 709 21.32 -5.13 -11.61
N ILE A 710 20.35 -5.80 -10.99
CA ILE A 710 19.71 -5.39 -9.74
C ILE A 710 20.54 -5.96 -8.59
N GLU A 711 21.27 -5.09 -7.91
CA GLU A 711 22.23 -5.42 -6.86
C GLU A 711 21.88 -4.72 -5.54
N PRO A 712 22.35 -5.22 -4.36
CA PRO A 712 22.04 -4.57 -3.09
C PRO A 712 22.60 -3.15 -3.05
N ASP A 713 21.83 -2.18 -2.55
CA ASP A 713 22.29 -0.80 -2.37
C ASP A 713 22.60 -0.55 -0.89
N TYR A 714 23.80 -0.95 -0.45
CA TYR A 714 24.26 -0.68 0.90
C TYR A 714 24.65 0.80 1.03
N ASP A 715 24.40 1.41 2.20
CA ASP A 715 24.80 2.79 2.50
C ASP A 715 25.68 2.78 3.76
N THR A 716 26.98 3.01 3.58
CA THR A 716 27.95 3.12 4.66
C THR A 716 28.32 4.58 4.86
N ILE A 717 28.23 5.07 6.08
CA ILE A 717 28.38 6.49 6.40
C ILE A 717 29.64 6.71 7.23
N LYS A 718 30.45 7.71 6.88
CA LYS A 718 31.68 8.06 7.62
C LYS A 718 31.92 9.57 7.66
N TYR A 719 32.30 10.07 8.84
CA TYR A 719 32.84 11.43 8.98
C TYR A 719 34.31 11.47 8.58
N VAL A 720 34.68 12.45 7.75
CA VAL A 720 36.03 12.59 7.24
C VAL A 720 36.50 14.02 7.39
N ASN A 721 37.67 14.21 8.00
CA ASN A 721 38.29 15.52 8.20
C ASN A 721 39.38 15.72 7.14
N VAL A 722 39.16 16.65 6.22
CA VAL A 722 40.05 16.93 5.09
C VAL A 722 40.68 18.31 5.27
N ARG A 723 41.97 18.46 4.94
CA ARG A 723 42.65 19.77 4.93
C ARG A 723 42.03 20.66 3.86
N ARG A 724 41.70 21.90 4.22
CA ARG A 724 41.03 22.87 3.36
C ARG A 724 42.04 23.88 2.80
N PRO A 725 42.59 23.68 1.60
CA PRO A 725 43.38 24.71 0.92
C PRO A 725 42.52 25.94 0.56
N PRO A 726 43.13 27.10 0.24
CA PRO A 726 42.42 28.37 -0.03
C PRO A 726 41.35 28.29 -1.12
N LYS A 727 41.46 27.36 -2.07
CA LYS A 727 40.50 27.15 -3.18
C LYS A 727 39.75 25.80 -3.08
N PHE A 728 39.55 25.27 -1.88
CA PHE A 728 38.88 23.99 -1.69
C PHE A 728 37.39 24.08 -2.00
N VAL A 729 36.92 23.27 -2.97
CA VAL A 729 35.51 23.13 -3.34
C VAL A 729 35.11 21.67 -3.15
N VAL A 730 34.05 21.42 -2.36
CA VAL A 730 33.61 20.06 -2.01
C VAL A 730 33.21 19.25 -3.26
N SER A 731 32.54 19.87 -4.23
CA SER A 731 32.15 19.20 -5.48
C SER A 731 33.36 18.77 -6.31
N GLN A 732 34.40 19.62 -6.40
CA GLN A 732 35.65 19.29 -7.09
C GLN A 732 36.39 18.17 -6.36
N PHE A 733 36.48 18.24 -5.03
CA PHE A 733 37.04 17.18 -4.21
C PHE A 733 36.35 15.83 -4.50
N LEU A 734 35.03 15.77 -4.47
CA LEU A 734 34.29 14.55 -4.78
C LEU A 734 34.50 14.08 -6.22
N GLU A 735 34.54 14.98 -7.22
CA GLU A 735 34.80 14.61 -8.61
C GLU A 735 36.20 13.99 -8.79
N ASP A 736 37.22 14.57 -8.14
CA ASP A 736 38.60 14.06 -8.19
C ASP A 736 38.71 12.69 -7.51
N ILE A 737 38.11 12.53 -6.31
CA ILE A 737 38.06 11.24 -5.61
C ILE A 737 37.35 10.20 -6.47
N ARG A 738 36.17 10.51 -7.04
CA ARG A 738 35.39 9.57 -7.88
C ARG A 738 36.18 9.12 -9.11
N LYS A 739 36.94 10.01 -9.75
CA LYS A 739 37.83 9.67 -10.88
C LYS A 739 38.91 8.67 -10.48
N VAL A 740 39.48 8.81 -9.28
CA VAL A 740 40.51 7.89 -8.76
C VAL A 740 39.91 6.59 -8.22
N LEU A 741 38.71 6.60 -7.66
CA LEU A 741 38.02 5.36 -7.27
C LEU A 741 37.40 4.64 -8.48
N GLY A 742 37.15 5.35 -9.59
CA GLY A 742 36.49 4.81 -10.78
C GLY A 742 35.01 4.53 -10.56
N VAL A 743 34.32 5.37 -9.78
CA VAL A 743 32.91 5.17 -9.39
C VAL A 743 32.01 6.29 -9.91
N PRO A 744 30.72 6.00 -10.19
CA PRO A 744 29.75 7.02 -10.60
C PRO A 744 29.38 7.96 -9.45
N ASP A 745 28.73 9.06 -9.78
CA ASP A 745 28.34 10.14 -8.87
C ASP A 745 27.35 9.71 -7.77
N TRP A 746 26.50 8.71 -8.03
CA TRP A 746 25.53 8.21 -7.06
C TRP A 746 26.09 7.18 -6.06
N PHE A 747 27.34 6.70 -6.21
CA PHE A 747 28.00 5.77 -5.28
C PHE A 747 28.80 6.45 -4.18
N LEU A 748 29.09 7.74 -4.32
CA LEU A 748 29.82 8.52 -3.31
C LEU A 748 29.17 9.88 -3.16
N THR A 749 28.38 10.12 -2.11
CA THR A 749 27.69 11.40 -1.89
C THR A 749 28.07 12.04 -0.55
N VAL A 750 27.74 13.32 -0.36
CA VAL A 750 27.96 14.05 0.90
C VAL A 750 26.64 14.68 1.33
N ASP A 751 26.35 14.68 2.64
CA ASP A 751 25.28 15.49 3.23
C ASP A 751 25.82 16.90 3.51
N SER A 752 25.41 17.87 2.70
CA SER A 752 25.88 19.27 2.77
C SER A 752 25.56 19.94 4.11
N ARG A 753 24.49 19.53 4.79
CA ARG A 753 24.07 20.12 6.08
C ARG A 753 24.96 19.75 7.25
N LYS A 754 25.66 18.62 7.15
CA LYS A 754 26.56 18.09 8.20
C LYS A 754 28.02 18.42 7.91
N THR A 755 28.25 19.44 7.10
CA THR A 755 29.60 19.93 6.79
C THR A 755 29.99 21.01 7.78
N ASN A 756 31.11 20.80 8.49
CA ASN A 756 31.60 21.73 9.51
C ASN A 756 33.01 22.22 9.15
N ILE A 757 33.27 23.50 9.35
CA ILE A 757 34.62 24.06 9.22
C ILE A 757 35.30 23.98 10.58
N LEU A 758 36.48 23.37 10.64
CA LEU A 758 37.25 23.15 11.86
C LEU A 758 38.57 23.94 11.83
N TYR A 759 39.18 24.14 13.01
CA TYR A 759 40.51 24.74 13.19
C TYR A 759 40.70 26.07 12.43
N ASN A 760 39.87 27.08 12.71
CA ASN A 760 39.94 28.41 12.10
C ASN A 760 39.96 28.42 10.55
N GLY A 761 39.32 27.44 9.92
CA GLY A 761 39.25 27.36 8.45
C GLY A 761 40.26 26.42 7.81
N ALA A 762 41.20 25.84 8.58
CA ALA A 762 42.24 24.96 8.05
C ALA A 762 41.70 23.57 7.63
N CYS A 763 40.57 23.14 8.20
CA CYS A 763 39.99 21.81 7.97
C CYS A 763 38.49 21.89 7.70
N ILE A 764 37.99 20.88 6.98
CA ILE A 764 36.56 20.66 6.77
C ILE A 764 36.20 19.23 7.15
N GLN A 765 35.17 19.07 7.95
CA GLN A 765 34.55 17.80 8.26
C GLN A 765 33.37 17.57 7.31
N LEU A 766 33.36 16.41 6.66
CA LEU A 766 32.33 16.00 5.72
C LEU A 766 31.69 14.69 6.19
N LEU A 767 30.37 14.59 6.11
CA LEU A 767 29.67 13.31 6.22
C LEU A 767 29.55 12.69 4.83
N ILE A 768 30.34 11.64 4.58
CA ILE A 768 30.38 10.95 3.29
C ILE A 768 29.54 9.67 3.37
N HIS A 769 28.73 9.45 2.34
CA HIS A 769 27.96 8.24 2.11
C HIS A 769 28.58 7.44 0.97
N PHE A 770 28.91 6.18 1.26
CA PHE A 770 29.38 5.18 0.30
C PHE A 770 28.20 4.27 -0.02
N LYS A 771 27.73 4.33 -1.27
CA LYS A 771 26.52 3.65 -1.75
C LYS A 771 26.84 2.58 -2.79
N GLY A 772 25.96 1.61 -2.96
CA GLY A 772 26.07 0.52 -3.93
C GLY A 772 26.51 -0.83 -3.35
N PRO A 773 26.65 -1.86 -4.20
CA PRO A 773 26.88 -3.24 -3.76
C PRO A 773 28.21 -3.47 -3.04
N GLN A 774 29.19 -2.60 -3.27
CA GLN A 774 30.52 -2.68 -2.69
C GLN A 774 30.84 -1.51 -1.73
N ALA A 775 29.83 -0.92 -1.08
CA ALA A 775 29.97 0.23 -0.19
C ALA A 775 31.13 0.13 0.81
N ASN A 776 31.28 -1.02 1.49
CA ASN A 776 32.38 -1.25 2.44
C ASN A 776 33.77 -1.18 1.78
N LYS A 777 33.92 -1.73 0.57
CA LYS A 777 35.18 -1.66 -0.19
C LYS A 777 35.47 -0.22 -0.62
N LEU A 778 34.44 0.53 -1.05
CA LEU A 778 34.57 1.94 -1.41
C LEU A 778 35.07 2.78 -0.23
N GLU A 779 34.57 2.53 0.98
CA GLU A 779 35.01 3.21 2.20
C GLU A 779 36.48 2.90 2.52
N GLN A 780 36.88 1.62 2.42
CA GLN A 780 38.25 1.18 2.68
C GLN A 780 39.25 1.76 1.67
N ASP A 781 38.92 1.70 0.38
CA ASP A 781 39.76 2.24 -0.69
C ASP A 781 39.85 3.77 -0.61
N PHE A 782 38.76 4.45 -0.23
CA PHE A 782 38.76 5.88 0.05
C PHE A 782 39.70 6.23 1.21
N SER A 783 39.64 5.47 2.31
CA SER A 783 40.51 5.67 3.47
C SER A 783 41.98 5.41 3.11
N ARG A 784 42.27 4.40 2.29
CA ARG A 784 43.61 4.13 1.75
C ARG A 784 44.09 5.25 0.84
N LEU A 785 43.22 5.76 -0.02
CA LEU A 785 43.54 6.86 -0.94
C LEU A 785 43.90 8.14 -0.19
N LEU A 786 43.15 8.51 0.86
CA LEU A 786 43.44 9.71 1.64
C LEU A 786 44.64 9.59 2.58
N SER A 787 45.01 8.37 3.00
CA SER A 787 46.17 8.14 3.86
C SER A 787 47.48 8.01 3.06
N SER A 788 47.46 7.27 1.96
CA SER A 788 48.65 7.03 1.12
C SER A 788 48.81 8.03 -0.03
N GLY A 789 47.76 8.78 -0.38
CA GLY A 789 47.72 9.68 -1.53
C GLY A 789 47.60 8.98 -2.88
N ARG A 790 47.55 7.63 -2.92
CA ARG A 790 47.56 6.84 -4.18
C ARG A 790 46.67 5.61 -4.12
N LEU A 791 46.02 5.29 -5.23
CA LEU A 791 45.29 4.06 -5.47
C LEU A 791 45.57 3.53 -6.89
N SER A 792 46.26 2.39 -6.99
CA SER A 792 46.69 1.79 -8.26
C SER A 792 45.54 1.33 -9.13
N GLU A 793 44.56 0.66 -8.52
CA GLU A 793 43.41 0.05 -9.20
C GLU A 793 42.10 0.79 -8.86
N PRO A 794 41.12 0.82 -9.78
CA PRO A 794 39.80 1.34 -9.47
C PRO A 794 39.09 0.42 -8.46
N SER A 795 38.25 1.00 -7.61
CA SER A 795 37.50 0.26 -6.60
C SER A 795 36.37 -0.57 -7.21
N LEU A 796 35.74 -0.05 -8.27
CA LEU A 796 34.61 -0.69 -8.95
C LEU A 796 35.10 -1.53 -10.14
N TYR A 797 34.68 -2.80 -10.18
CA TYR A 797 34.93 -3.69 -11.31
C TYR A 797 33.82 -3.57 -12.35
N ILE A 798 34.18 -3.37 -13.62
CA ILE A 798 33.24 -3.23 -14.73
C ILE A 798 33.52 -4.32 -15.78
N PRO A 799 32.62 -5.31 -15.97
CA PRO A 799 32.83 -6.41 -16.91
C PRO A 799 33.10 -5.92 -18.34
N GLY A 800 34.20 -6.38 -18.95
CA GLY A 800 34.54 -6.05 -20.34
C GLY A 800 35.08 -4.63 -20.57
N TYR A 801 35.27 -3.84 -19.50
CA TYR A 801 35.88 -2.52 -19.59
C TYR A 801 37.27 -2.50 -18.95
N ILE A 802 38.27 -2.12 -19.74
CA ILE A 802 39.63 -1.93 -19.26
C ILE A 802 39.85 -0.43 -19.10
N HIS A 803 40.16 0.00 -17.89
CA HIS A 803 40.46 1.41 -17.61
C HIS A 803 41.70 1.85 -18.37
N SER A 804 41.67 3.09 -18.88
CA SER A 804 42.83 3.70 -19.56
C SER A 804 44.05 3.74 -18.66
N LYS A 805 45.23 3.43 -19.22
CA LYS A 805 46.54 3.60 -18.54
C LYS A 805 46.80 5.04 -18.09
N LYS A 806 46.09 6.02 -18.66
CA LYS A 806 46.17 7.45 -18.31
C LYS A 806 45.23 7.88 -17.17
N ARG A 807 44.54 6.93 -16.52
CA ARG A 807 43.63 7.21 -15.40
C ARG A 807 44.39 7.88 -14.23
N PRO A 808 43.82 8.90 -13.59
CA PRO A 808 44.37 9.45 -12.35
C PRO A 808 44.45 8.37 -11.26
N SER A 809 45.60 8.23 -10.62
CA SER A 809 45.81 7.27 -9.52
C SER A 809 46.20 7.94 -8.20
N THR A 810 46.37 9.26 -8.19
CA THR A 810 46.83 10.03 -7.02
C THR A 810 45.92 11.22 -6.77
N VAL A 811 45.87 11.66 -5.51
CA VAL A 811 45.13 12.87 -5.11
C VAL A 811 46.02 13.77 -4.26
N SER A 812 45.80 15.08 -4.34
CA SER A 812 46.54 16.09 -3.57
C SER A 812 45.93 16.37 -2.20
N TYR A 813 44.75 15.81 -1.90
CA TYR A 813 44.03 16.01 -0.64
C TYR A 813 44.66 15.19 0.49
N LYS A 814 44.79 15.80 1.67
CA LYS A 814 45.34 15.16 2.88
C LYS A 814 44.32 15.18 4.00
N LEU A 815 44.35 14.17 4.86
CA LEU A 815 43.60 14.17 6.12
C LEU A 815 44.13 15.27 7.05
N CYS A 816 43.24 15.86 7.84
CA CYS A 816 43.65 16.73 8.94
C CYS A 816 44.18 15.91 10.11
N SER A 817 45.30 16.33 10.72
CA SER A 817 45.83 15.67 11.92
C SER A 817 44.90 15.91 13.10
N THR A 818 44.71 14.90 13.93
CA THR A 818 43.90 14.94 15.15
C THR A 818 44.68 15.44 16.37
N SER A 819 45.91 15.93 16.19
CA SER A 819 46.76 16.41 17.29
C SER A 819 47.06 17.91 17.15
N PRO A 820 46.88 18.73 18.21
CA PRO A 820 47.24 20.15 18.24
C PRO A 820 48.75 20.45 18.28
N THR A 821 49.64 19.48 18.04
CA THR A 821 51.08 19.63 18.39
C THR A 821 52.07 19.61 17.23
N ASP A 822 51.65 19.41 15.98
CA ASP A 822 52.61 19.22 14.86
C ASP A 822 52.64 20.37 13.84
N GLU A 823 52.36 21.60 14.28
CA GLU A 823 52.84 22.81 13.59
C GLU A 823 53.78 23.58 14.53
N LYS A 824 55.07 23.24 14.46
CA LYS A 824 56.19 24.12 14.79
C LYS A 824 57.14 24.18 13.59
#